data_AF-A0A7C5TH02-F1
#
_entry.id   AF-A0A7C5TH02-F1
#
_cell.length_a   1.000
_cell.length_b   1.000
_cell.length_c   1.000
_cell.angle_alpha   90.00
_cell.angle_beta   90.00
_cell.angle_gamma   90.00
#
_symmetry.space_group_name_H-M   'P 1'
#
loop_
_entity.id
_entity.type
_entity.pdbx_description
1 polymer ?
#
loop_
_entity_poly.entity_id
_entity_poly.type
_entity_poly.pdbx_seq_one_letter_code
_entity_poly.pdbx_strand_id
1 'polypeptide(L)'
;MQYLNNPYALLIGCLNLSGSSETPLIIDRVRGIIDGFISKGVAYVVGLYSYLCSLETYSIISTLEPAFGRPVAEKVSSEITEAFKGINLYTTVKIGDSNVDLIDYLRKYILNEHVYQGLLEEIGKRFNSMSNDEKRVLSIASAIINAVKDKDYPALYVRKDEYGLSVDSTDHEYFSDVVSSLLGFEINVRPLFYKYLLGFNCDWESRRHTYYSLRIYPFAEPYIERLASEVRNYVKIPDKSEVEGKLNELYRNGDFLKLSLIFHVSALYDNWWLLKFLMHFSGISDERVLCNSAVIEGIYINCFVNPLVYDYVKDAIKALRDKALGELMGTFRGIFEKAGYNSLCVNNCCAFTKDSVRPVYTCFSPWPDPSVGSEASSRCTVPGCASVAVVQGMPSQLILKYFEGRDERALWLFTHKNRVVVIPTTYKEGNHREIIDVLRSGGFSVEFLGSVTKEVTAAQQPPIQSVERQSICKTSAFVGVRPTRDVLEGIVAQVLKDLGFNVQTNAKLRAKGGEIEVDVWAEKRVGDLVFRIYVSCKNWDRDVDRQVVDQEFGRVLQLDNMPHLRVLVVKSLTDPARKAALDDGFFVIELGEKASTENAEEICNIVYKRFRELFLGIAPDKVRNIINRLEAVMKDLEELTK
;
A
#
# COMPACT_ATOMS: atom_id res chain seq x y z
N MET A 1 -7.56 33.52 -16.77
CA MET A 1 -8.63 34.54 -16.81
C MET A 1 -9.95 33.83 -17.04
N GLN A 2 -11.03 34.26 -16.37
CA GLN A 2 -12.39 33.73 -16.44
C GLN A 2 -12.60 32.25 -16.07
N TYR A 3 -13.61 31.84 -15.31
CA TYR A 3 -14.27 32.36 -14.10
C TYR A 3 -15.21 31.19 -13.66
N LEU A 4 -15.30 30.97 -12.34
CA LEU A 4 -16.32 30.23 -11.57
C LEU A 4 -17.43 29.41 -12.28
N ASN A 5 -17.70 28.20 -11.75
CA ASN A 5 -19.09 27.87 -11.39
C ASN A 5 -19.21 26.90 -10.19
N ASN A 6 -19.49 27.53 -9.03
CA ASN A 6 -19.70 27.07 -7.65
C ASN A 6 -21.16 26.77 -7.17
N PRO A 7 -21.99 25.88 -7.75
CA PRO A 7 -23.46 26.00 -7.68
C PRO A 7 -24.13 25.68 -6.32
N TYR A 8 -23.37 25.54 -5.22
CA TYR A 8 -23.95 25.65 -3.86
C TYR A 8 -24.13 27.12 -3.41
N ALA A 9 -23.62 28.09 -4.17
CA ALA A 9 -23.90 29.51 -3.99
C ALA A 9 -25.13 29.95 -4.81
N LEU A 10 -26.33 29.45 -4.46
CA LEU A 10 -27.56 29.81 -5.19
C LEU A 10 -28.83 29.75 -4.32
N LEU A 11 -28.86 30.47 -3.18
CA LEU A 11 -30.12 30.89 -2.53
C LEU A 11 -29.99 32.00 -1.45
N ILE A 12 -29.28 33.10 -1.75
CA ILE A 12 -29.64 34.41 -1.18
C ILE A 12 -29.69 35.41 -2.33
N GLY A 13 -30.87 36.00 -2.54
CA GLY A 13 -31.16 36.87 -3.68
C GLY A 13 -30.50 38.25 -3.59
N CYS A 14 -30.37 38.88 -4.75
CA CYS A 14 -29.83 40.22 -4.93
C CYS A 14 -30.54 41.26 -4.05
N LEU A 15 -29.77 41.97 -3.21
CA LEU A 15 -30.08 43.33 -2.82
C LEU A 15 -28.82 44.18 -2.96
N ASN A 16 -28.73 44.89 -4.09
CA ASN A 16 -27.77 45.98 -4.24
C ASN A 16 -28.15 47.10 -3.26
N LEU A 17 -27.27 47.41 -2.31
CA LEU A 17 -27.24 48.71 -1.65
C LEU A 17 -25.92 49.39 -1.98
N SER A 18 -26.00 50.33 -2.92
CA SER A 18 -24.95 51.30 -3.20
C SER A 18 -24.81 52.27 -2.02
N GLY A 19 -23.64 52.31 -1.37
CA GLY A 19 -23.39 53.25 -0.28
C GLY A 19 -21.92 53.26 0.17
N SER A 20 -21.25 54.39 -0.04
CA SER A 20 -19.88 54.61 0.46
C SER A 20 -19.87 54.90 1.96
N SER A 21 -19.08 54.15 2.75
CA SER A 21 -18.37 54.58 4.00
C SER A 21 -18.03 53.44 4.97
N GLU A 22 -18.56 52.22 4.79
CA GLU A 22 -18.55 51.19 5.86
C GLU A 22 -17.21 50.46 6.10
N THR A 23 -16.23 50.56 5.19
CA THR A 23 -15.00 49.75 5.24
C THR A 23 -14.17 49.93 6.52
N PRO A 24 -13.94 51.15 7.05
CA PRO A 24 -13.19 51.36 8.29
C PRO A 24 -13.91 50.81 9.52
N LEU A 25 -15.24 51.01 9.59
CA LEU A 25 -16.10 50.53 10.68
C LEU A 25 -16.06 49.00 10.83
N ILE A 26 -15.97 48.28 9.71
CA ILE A 26 -15.83 46.82 9.72
C ILE A 26 -14.45 46.41 10.25
N ILE A 27 -13.36 47.06 9.80
CA ILE A 27 -12.00 46.75 10.27
C ILE A 27 -11.87 46.97 11.78
N ASP A 28 -12.29 48.14 12.30
CA ASP A 28 -12.12 48.47 13.72
C ASP A 28 -13.02 47.61 14.63
N ARG A 29 -14.22 47.26 14.18
CA ARG A 29 -15.07 46.26 14.86
C ARG A 29 -14.39 44.89 14.94
N VAL A 30 -13.76 44.44 13.85
CA VAL A 30 -13.08 43.14 13.81
C VAL A 30 -11.79 43.15 14.64
N ARG A 31 -11.01 44.25 14.63
CA ARG A 31 -9.87 44.42 15.55
C ARG A 31 -10.30 44.28 17.01
N GLY A 32 -11.36 44.97 17.43
CA GLY A 32 -11.89 44.87 18.79
C GLY A 32 -12.32 43.46 19.19
N ILE A 33 -12.82 42.65 18.25
CA ILE A 33 -13.09 41.22 18.47
C ILE A 33 -11.79 40.44 18.68
N ILE A 34 -10.77 40.66 17.84
CA ILE A 34 -9.47 39.98 17.96
C ILE A 34 -8.73 40.37 19.24
N ASP A 35 -8.66 41.65 19.59
CA ASP A 35 -8.04 42.13 20.84
C ASP A 35 -8.75 41.56 22.07
N GLY A 36 -10.08 41.46 22.01
CA GLY A 36 -10.91 40.78 22.99
C GLY A 36 -10.61 39.29 23.14
N PHE A 37 -10.16 38.60 22.07
CA PHE A 37 -9.71 37.22 22.13
C PHE A 37 -8.25 37.08 22.59
N ILE A 38 -7.34 37.95 22.14
CA ILE A 38 -5.93 38.00 22.58
C ILE A 38 -5.87 38.17 24.10
N SER A 39 -6.67 39.08 24.67
CA SER A 39 -6.72 39.33 26.11
C SER A 39 -7.25 38.14 26.94
N LYS A 40 -7.96 37.17 26.33
CA LYS A 40 -8.39 35.93 26.99
C LYS A 40 -7.30 34.85 27.03
N GLY A 41 -6.15 35.08 26.38
CA GLY A 41 -4.95 34.24 26.47
C GLY A 41 -4.75 33.24 25.33
N VAL A 42 -3.65 32.50 25.42
CA VAL A 42 -3.05 31.69 24.32
C VAL A 42 -4.04 30.77 23.60
N ALA A 43 -4.91 30.07 24.32
CA ALA A 43 -5.87 29.15 23.70
C ALA A 43 -6.82 29.85 22.69
N TYR A 44 -7.23 31.09 22.98
CA TYR A 44 -8.06 31.87 22.07
C TYR A 44 -7.26 32.39 20.87
N VAL A 45 -5.99 32.75 21.06
CA VAL A 45 -5.10 33.16 19.96
C VAL A 45 -4.87 32.01 18.97
N VAL A 46 -4.51 30.82 19.47
CA VAL A 46 -4.30 29.63 18.63
C VAL A 46 -5.61 29.19 17.95
N GLY A 47 -6.73 29.22 18.67
CA GLY A 47 -8.04 28.89 18.10
C GLY A 47 -8.48 29.87 17.01
N LEU A 48 -8.22 31.16 17.21
CA LEU A 48 -8.52 32.21 16.22
C LEU A 48 -7.66 32.04 14.96
N TYR A 49 -6.39 31.70 15.11
CA TYR A 49 -5.51 31.49 13.96
C TYR A 49 -5.89 30.23 13.17
N SER A 50 -6.26 29.14 13.86
CA SER A 50 -6.80 27.92 13.21
C SER A 50 -8.09 28.21 12.44
N TYR A 51 -9.03 28.94 13.05
CA TYR A 51 -10.28 29.37 12.40
C TYR A 51 -10.04 30.24 11.15
N LEU A 52 -9.10 31.19 11.23
CA LEU A 52 -8.71 32.00 10.07
C LEU A 52 -7.89 31.22 9.04
N CYS A 53 -7.47 29.98 9.33
CA CYS A 53 -6.79 29.12 8.36
C CYS A 53 -7.80 28.26 7.59
N SER A 54 -8.68 27.57 8.32
CA SER A 54 -9.80 26.79 7.78
C SER A 54 -11.08 27.13 8.55
N LEU A 55 -12.11 27.58 7.83
CA LEU A 55 -13.35 28.12 8.43
C LEU A 55 -14.25 27.06 9.09
N GLU A 56 -13.79 25.81 9.17
CA GLU A 56 -14.49 24.70 9.80
C GLU A 56 -14.23 24.62 11.30
N THR A 57 -15.29 24.53 12.11
CA THR A 57 -15.19 24.51 13.58
C THR A 57 -14.45 23.29 14.14
N TYR A 58 -14.35 22.21 13.36
CA TYR A 58 -13.59 21.01 13.68
C TYR A 58 -12.06 21.26 13.71
N SER A 59 -11.57 22.23 12.92
CA SER A 59 -10.15 22.61 12.92
C SER A 59 -9.71 23.19 14.27
N ILE A 60 -10.53 24.04 14.89
CA ILE A 60 -10.28 24.65 16.20
C ILE A 60 -10.22 23.58 17.29
N ILE A 61 -11.20 22.68 17.33
CA ILE A 61 -11.29 21.67 18.39
C ILE A 61 -10.12 20.70 18.29
N SER A 62 -9.86 20.15 17.10
CA SER A 62 -8.73 19.22 16.86
C SER A 62 -7.36 19.86 17.12
N THR A 63 -7.21 21.18 16.89
CA THR A 63 -6.00 21.94 17.23
C THR A 63 -5.84 22.15 18.74
N LEU A 64 -6.90 22.55 19.45
CA LEU A 64 -6.78 22.97 20.85
C LEU A 64 -6.85 21.81 21.85
N GLU A 65 -7.58 20.74 21.55
CA GLU A 65 -7.79 19.62 22.49
C GLU A 65 -6.48 18.99 23.00
N PRO A 66 -5.44 18.71 22.18
CA PRO A 66 -4.17 18.14 22.66
C PRO A 66 -3.38 19.06 23.59
N ALA A 67 -3.57 20.38 23.49
CA ALA A 67 -2.80 21.39 24.20
C ALA A 67 -3.50 21.92 25.46
N PHE A 68 -4.83 22.07 25.42
CA PHE A 68 -5.64 22.75 26.44
C PHE A 68 -6.81 21.90 26.96
N GLY A 69 -7.02 20.71 26.40
CA GLY A 69 -8.12 19.83 26.74
C GLY A 69 -9.45 20.22 26.08
N ARG A 70 -10.28 19.21 25.84
CA ARG A 70 -11.56 19.32 25.14
C ARG A 70 -12.51 20.41 25.68
N PRO A 71 -12.71 20.60 27.00
CA PRO A 71 -13.63 21.63 27.49
C PRO A 71 -13.20 23.07 27.15
N VAL A 72 -11.89 23.33 27.07
CA VAL A 72 -11.37 24.62 26.61
C VAL A 72 -11.54 24.74 25.11
N ALA A 73 -11.21 23.69 24.36
CA ALA A 73 -11.32 23.65 22.90
C ALA A 73 -12.76 23.91 22.40
N GLU A 74 -13.76 23.23 22.99
CA GLU A 74 -15.18 23.41 22.66
C GLU A 74 -15.67 24.83 23.01
N LYS A 75 -15.28 25.36 24.17
CA LYS A 75 -15.62 26.73 24.58
C LYS A 75 -15.03 27.78 23.63
N VAL A 76 -13.74 27.70 23.33
CA VAL A 76 -13.04 28.63 22.44
C VAL A 76 -13.64 28.56 21.03
N SER A 77 -13.89 27.36 20.50
CA SER A 77 -14.54 27.16 19.19
C SER A 77 -15.92 27.82 19.13
N SER A 78 -16.75 27.64 20.17
CA SER A 78 -18.08 28.25 20.26
C SER A 78 -18.02 29.79 20.30
N GLU A 79 -17.18 30.37 21.16
CA GLU A 79 -17.06 31.82 21.29
C GLU A 79 -16.53 32.49 20.01
N ILE A 80 -15.54 31.90 19.35
CA ILE A 80 -14.98 32.43 18.09
C ILE A 80 -16.02 32.33 16.96
N THR A 81 -16.69 31.19 16.82
CA THR A 81 -17.70 30.98 15.76
C THR A 81 -18.85 31.97 15.87
N GLU A 82 -19.37 32.23 17.08
CA GLU A 82 -20.45 33.19 17.28
C GLU A 82 -19.98 34.64 17.07
N ALA A 83 -18.74 34.98 17.44
CA ALA A 83 -18.19 36.33 17.24
C ALA A 83 -17.97 36.70 15.76
N PHE A 84 -17.61 35.74 14.92
CA PHE A 84 -17.42 35.94 13.46
C PHE A 84 -18.68 35.66 12.62
N LYS A 85 -19.80 35.28 13.25
CA LYS A 85 -21.06 34.98 12.59
C LYS A 85 -21.58 36.18 11.78
N GLY A 86 -21.81 35.95 10.49
CA GLY A 86 -22.25 36.99 9.55
C GLY A 86 -21.15 37.95 9.07
N ILE A 87 -19.89 37.73 9.46
CA ILE A 87 -18.73 38.47 8.92
C ILE A 87 -18.16 37.70 7.73
N ASN A 88 -18.17 38.32 6.54
CA ASN A 88 -17.55 37.73 5.36
C ASN A 88 -16.02 37.98 5.39
N LEU A 89 -15.26 36.96 5.78
CA LEU A 89 -13.79 37.03 5.88
C LEU A 89 -13.07 37.11 4.52
N TYR A 90 -13.74 36.77 3.42
CA TYR A 90 -13.23 36.92 2.05
C TYR A 90 -13.57 38.28 1.43
N THR A 91 -14.02 39.26 2.23
CA THR A 91 -14.22 40.62 1.75
C THR A 91 -12.89 41.36 1.65
N THR A 92 -12.66 42.07 0.55
CA THR A 92 -11.48 42.93 0.39
C THR A 92 -11.67 44.24 1.15
N VAL A 93 -10.70 44.60 1.98
CA VAL A 93 -10.69 45.83 2.79
C VAL A 93 -9.52 46.74 2.40
N LYS A 94 -9.70 48.05 2.58
CA LYS A 94 -8.66 49.05 2.28
C LYS A 94 -7.85 49.38 3.54
N ILE A 95 -6.55 49.08 3.52
CA ILE A 95 -5.59 49.37 4.59
C ILE A 95 -4.54 50.33 4.02
N GLY A 96 -4.60 51.60 4.44
CA GLY A 96 -3.79 52.67 3.82
C GLY A 96 -4.17 52.82 2.35
N ASP A 97 -3.19 52.74 1.45
CA ASP A 97 -3.41 52.77 -0.01
C ASP A 97 -3.62 51.38 -0.64
N SER A 98 -3.48 50.31 0.12
CA SER A 98 -3.57 48.92 -0.38
C SER A 98 -4.95 48.31 -0.13
N ASN A 99 -5.43 47.54 -1.11
CA ASN A 99 -6.56 46.64 -0.94
C ASN A 99 -6.03 45.24 -0.56
N VAL A 100 -6.54 44.66 0.52
CA VAL A 100 -6.10 43.37 1.07
C VAL A 100 -7.33 42.58 1.51
N ASP A 101 -7.37 41.27 1.30
CA ASP A 101 -8.46 40.45 1.81
C ASP A 101 -8.45 40.42 3.34
N LEU A 102 -9.63 40.55 3.95
CA LEU A 102 -9.77 40.72 5.40
C LEU A 102 -9.07 39.57 6.14
N ILE A 103 -9.29 38.33 5.75
CA ILE A 103 -8.65 37.14 6.34
C ILE A 103 -7.11 37.24 6.44
N ASP A 104 -6.44 37.72 5.40
CA ASP A 104 -4.98 37.85 5.37
C ASP A 104 -4.49 39.04 6.21
N TYR A 105 -5.27 40.14 6.23
CA TYR A 105 -5.02 41.24 7.15
C TYR A 105 -5.11 40.79 8.61
N LEU A 106 -6.12 39.99 8.97
CA LEU A 106 -6.30 39.49 10.35
C LEU A 106 -5.21 38.50 10.76
N ARG A 107 -4.79 37.58 9.87
CA ARG A 107 -3.65 36.67 10.11
C ARG A 107 -2.38 37.48 10.46
N LYS A 108 -2.06 38.51 9.67
CA LYS A 108 -0.91 39.39 9.90
C LYS A 108 -1.04 40.20 11.19
N TYR A 109 -2.25 40.64 11.53
CA TYR A 109 -2.52 41.38 12.77
C TYR A 109 -2.29 40.52 14.02
N ILE A 110 -2.65 39.23 14.00
CA ILE A 110 -2.45 38.30 15.12
C ILE A 110 -0.95 37.98 15.33
N LEU A 111 -0.14 37.97 14.26
CA LEU A 111 1.31 37.73 14.35
C LEU A 111 2.11 38.97 14.80
N ASN A 112 1.46 40.02 15.30
CA ASN A 112 2.13 41.19 15.86
C ASN A 112 2.98 40.82 17.10
N GLU A 113 4.07 41.56 17.31
CA GLU A 113 5.17 41.23 18.22
C GLU A 113 4.72 40.89 19.66
N HIS A 114 3.76 41.64 20.20
CA HIS A 114 3.23 41.45 21.55
C HIS A 114 2.47 40.12 21.73
N VAL A 115 1.77 39.67 20.70
CA VAL A 115 0.98 38.42 20.73
C VAL A 115 1.91 37.22 20.59
N TYR A 116 2.90 37.33 19.70
CA TYR A 116 3.92 36.32 19.45
C TYR A 116 4.71 35.95 20.72
N GLN A 117 5.13 36.93 21.55
CA GLN A 117 5.91 36.63 22.76
C GLN A 117 5.16 35.70 23.74
N GLY A 118 3.85 35.93 23.93
CA GLY A 118 3.02 35.06 24.78
C GLY A 118 2.89 33.63 24.24
N LEU A 119 2.84 33.45 22.92
CA LEU A 119 2.88 32.14 22.26
C LEU A 119 4.26 31.47 22.44
N LEU A 120 5.35 32.23 22.26
CA LEU A 120 6.71 31.73 22.37
C LEU A 120 7.03 31.24 23.79
N GLU A 121 6.63 31.99 24.82
CA GLU A 121 6.78 31.55 26.21
C GLU A 121 6.04 30.25 26.50
N GLU A 122 4.82 30.10 26.00
CA GLU A 122 4.00 28.90 26.21
C GLU A 122 4.57 27.69 25.46
N ILE A 123 5.06 27.86 24.23
CA ILE A 123 5.85 26.84 23.52
C ILE A 123 7.09 26.48 24.34
N GLY A 124 7.83 27.45 24.85
CA GLY A 124 9.02 27.21 25.68
C GLY A 124 8.73 26.37 26.93
N LYS A 125 7.63 26.67 27.64
CA LYS A 125 7.17 25.88 28.81
C LYS A 125 6.87 24.43 28.40
N ARG A 126 6.07 24.25 27.35
CA ARG A 126 5.61 22.93 26.87
C ARG A 126 6.75 22.07 26.32
N PHE A 127 7.63 22.68 25.52
CA PHE A 127 8.80 22.03 24.95
C PHE A 127 9.71 21.43 26.04
N ASN A 128 9.89 22.17 27.14
CA ASN A 128 10.70 21.72 28.28
C ASN A 128 9.98 20.69 29.18
N SER A 129 8.66 20.52 29.06
CA SER A 129 7.87 19.52 29.80
C SER A 129 7.52 18.27 28.97
N MET A 130 8.19 18.07 27.83
CA MET A 130 7.95 16.96 26.90
C MET A 130 8.50 15.64 27.44
N SER A 131 7.74 14.53 27.30
CA SER A 131 8.24 13.21 27.66
C SER A 131 9.30 12.72 26.66
N ASN A 132 10.18 11.81 27.07
CA ASN A 132 11.23 11.27 26.18
C ASN A 132 10.66 10.57 24.94
N ASP A 133 9.52 9.88 25.07
CA ASP A 133 8.88 9.15 23.97
C ASP A 133 8.23 10.12 22.96
N GLU A 134 7.51 11.14 23.44
CA GLU A 134 6.97 12.19 22.57
C GLU A 134 8.09 13.01 21.92
N LYS A 135 9.20 13.24 22.65
CA LYS A 135 10.39 13.89 22.12
C LYS A 135 11.05 13.09 21.01
N ARG A 136 11.13 11.76 21.14
CA ARG A 136 11.60 10.88 20.06
C ARG A 136 10.73 11.04 18.80
N VAL A 137 9.40 10.99 18.94
CA VAL A 137 8.46 11.14 17.82
C VAL A 137 8.63 12.51 17.15
N LEU A 138 8.59 13.59 17.94
CA LEU A 138 8.74 14.96 17.41
C LEU A 138 10.13 15.24 16.83
N SER A 139 11.19 14.61 17.33
CA SER A 139 12.54 14.72 16.75
C SER A 139 12.64 14.09 15.36
N ILE A 140 12.05 12.91 15.18
CA ILE A 140 11.98 12.23 13.88
C ILE A 140 11.09 13.03 12.91
N ALA A 141 9.90 13.45 13.36
CA ALA A 141 8.99 14.26 12.55
C ALA A 141 9.60 15.60 12.12
N SER A 142 10.29 16.30 13.03
CA SER A 142 11.00 17.56 12.73
C SER A 142 12.18 17.35 11.78
N ALA A 143 12.90 16.22 11.89
CA ALA A 143 13.97 15.89 10.94
C ALA A 143 13.44 15.58 9.54
N ILE A 144 12.28 14.93 9.43
CA ILE A 144 11.60 14.71 8.13
C ILE A 144 11.18 16.05 7.53
N ILE A 145 10.56 16.94 8.33
CA ILE A 145 10.21 18.32 7.91
C ILE A 145 11.45 19.01 7.33
N ASN A 146 12.57 19.03 8.06
CA ASN A 146 13.80 19.68 7.60
C ASN A 146 14.46 18.97 6.40
N ALA A 147 14.29 17.65 6.24
CA ALA A 147 14.86 16.90 5.12
C ALA A 147 14.11 17.12 3.80
N VAL A 148 12.78 17.34 3.85
CA VAL A 148 11.90 17.53 2.69
C VAL A 148 11.49 18.99 2.43
N LYS A 149 11.82 19.91 3.34
CA LYS A 149 11.57 21.35 3.19
C LYS A 149 12.15 21.87 1.88
N ASP A 150 11.29 22.52 1.10
CA ASP A 150 11.59 23.09 -0.20
C ASP A 150 12.13 22.06 -1.24
N LYS A 151 11.77 20.77 -1.07
CA LYS A 151 12.09 19.67 -1.99
C LYS A 151 10.84 18.92 -2.46
N ASP A 152 10.96 18.29 -3.63
CA ASP A 152 9.94 17.39 -4.16
C ASP A 152 10.08 15.97 -3.56
N TYR A 153 9.37 15.70 -2.46
CA TYR A 153 9.20 14.36 -1.90
C TYR A 153 7.82 13.79 -2.30
N PRO A 154 7.69 12.51 -2.72
CA PRO A 154 6.47 12.05 -3.40
C PRO A 154 5.19 11.95 -2.57
N ALA A 155 5.27 11.77 -1.25
CA ALA A 155 4.07 11.58 -0.41
C ALA A 155 3.55 12.87 0.25
N LEU A 156 4.42 13.86 0.47
CA LEU A 156 4.09 15.12 1.13
C LEU A 156 5.09 16.19 0.69
N TYR A 157 4.68 17.46 0.75
CA TYR A 157 5.55 18.60 0.53
C TYR A 157 5.62 19.48 1.77
N VAL A 158 6.78 20.12 1.97
CA VAL A 158 6.99 21.09 3.04
C VAL A 158 7.44 22.40 2.44
N ARG A 159 6.73 23.48 2.75
CA ARG A 159 6.98 24.82 2.23
C ARG A 159 7.00 25.84 3.35
N LYS A 160 7.65 26.98 3.09
CA LYS A 160 7.60 28.16 3.96
C LYS A 160 6.92 29.31 3.24
N ASP A 161 5.94 29.93 3.90
CA ASP A 161 5.30 31.17 3.47
C ASP A 161 5.37 32.23 4.59
N GLU A 162 4.72 33.38 4.39
CA GLU A 162 4.71 34.47 5.37
C GLU A 162 3.96 34.14 6.68
N TYR A 163 3.19 33.06 6.69
CA TYR A 163 2.42 32.58 7.85
C TYR A 163 3.11 31.43 8.60
N GLY A 164 4.24 30.93 8.09
CA GLY A 164 5.06 29.92 8.73
C GLY A 164 5.45 28.77 7.81
N LEU A 165 5.67 27.60 8.40
CA LEU A 165 5.95 26.37 7.69
C LEU A 165 4.68 25.54 7.56
N SER A 166 4.46 24.98 6.37
CA SER A 166 3.38 24.05 6.08
C SER A 166 3.93 22.65 5.80
N VAL A 167 3.24 21.64 6.30
CA VAL A 167 3.45 20.23 5.98
C VAL A 167 2.15 19.73 5.38
N ASP A 168 2.17 19.48 4.08
CA ASP A 168 0.96 19.34 3.28
C ASP A 168 0.94 18.00 2.51
N SER A 169 -0.23 17.37 2.46
CA SER A 169 -0.51 16.21 1.62
C SER A 169 -1.91 16.26 1.02
N THR A 170 -2.22 15.36 0.09
CA THR A 170 -3.49 15.36 -0.67
C THR A 170 -4.06 13.94 -0.73
N ASP A 171 -5.37 13.84 -0.57
CA ASP A 171 -6.23 12.65 -0.51
C ASP A 171 -5.95 11.65 0.61
N HIS A 172 -4.79 11.73 1.26
CA HIS A 172 -4.43 10.96 2.45
C HIS A 172 -3.44 11.73 3.34
N GLU A 173 -3.45 11.46 4.65
CA GLU A 173 -2.60 12.13 5.65
C GLU A 173 -1.23 11.43 5.75
N TYR A 174 -0.39 11.66 4.74
CA TYR A 174 0.88 10.96 4.59
C TYR A 174 1.96 11.34 5.62
N PHE A 175 1.83 12.44 6.36
CA PHE A 175 2.90 12.86 7.28
C PHE A 175 2.98 11.93 8.48
N SER A 176 1.85 11.54 9.07
CA SER A 176 1.81 10.51 10.12
C SER A 176 2.33 9.15 9.64
N ASP A 177 1.98 8.73 8.42
CA ASP A 177 2.43 7.44 7.86
C ASP A 177 3.95 7.41 7.61
N VAL A 178 4.50 8.48 7.04
CA VAL A 178 5.94 8.62 6.79
C VAL A 178 6.73 8.62 8.10
N VAL A 179 6.24 9.30 9.16
CA VAL A 179 6.88 9.24 10.49
C VAL A 179 6.74 7.85 11.12
N SER A 180 5.56 7.22 11.00
CA SER A 180 5.30 5.86 11.51
C SER A 180 6.23 4.82 10.89
N SER A 181 6.55 4.96 9.59
CA SER A 181 7.49 4.07 8.89
C SER A 181 8.90 4.07 9.49
N LEU A 182 9.33 5.20 10.08
CA LEU A 182 10.64 5.36 10.73
C LEU A 182 10.62 4.98 12.22
N LEU A 183 9.46 5.05 12.87
CA LEU A 183 9.27 4.64 14.26
C LEU A 183 9.09 3.12 14.43
N GLY A 184 8.53 2.45 13.41
CA GLY A 184 8.16 1.04 13.45
C GLY A 184 6.79 0.74 14.09
N PHE A 185 5.97 1.78 14.32
CA PHE A 185 4.61 1.66 14.83
C PHE A 185 3.76 2.84 14.32
N GLU A 186 2.44 2.64 14.21
CA GLU A 186 1.48 3.66 13.76
C GLU A 186 1.27 4.74 14.84
N ILE A 187 1.34 6.01 14.44
CA ILE A 187 1.07 7.17 15.31
C ILE A 187 0.57 8.37 14.50
N ASN A 188 -0.49 9.03 15.00
CA ASN A 188 -0.87 10.36 14.50
C ASN A 188 0.03 11.42 15.13
N VAL A 189 0.87 12.08 14.32
CA VAL A 189 1.90 13.01 14.83
C VAL A 189 1.38 14.43 15.05
N ARG A 190 0.35 14.84 14.32
CA ARG A 190 -0.15 16.23 14.31
C ARG A 190 -0.57 16.73 15.71
N PRO A 191 -1.27 15.95 16.56
CA PRO A 191 -1.56 16.31 17.94
C PRO A 191 -0.34 16.66 18.80
N LEU A 192 0.84 16.09 18.52
CA LEU A 192 2.06 16.44 19.26
C LEU A 192 2.59 17.82 18.87
N PHE A 193 2.51 18.20 17.58
CA PHE A 193 2.82 19.56 17.14
C PHE A 193 1.86 20.58 17.75
N TYR A 194 0.57 20.25 17.84
CA TYR A 194 -0.44 21.09 18.48
C TYR A 194 -0.16 21.23 19.99
N LYS A 195 0.10 20.11 20.68
CA LYS A 195 0.38 20.05 22.12
C LYS A 195 1.62 20.82 22.56
N TYR A 196 2.70 20.73 21.77
CA TYR A 196 4.04 21.18 22.19
C TYR A 196 4.58 22.42 21.47
N LEU A 197 4.27 22.59 20.19
CA LEU A 197 4.75 23.70 19.36
C LEU A 197 3.62 24.68 18.98
N LEU A 198 2.41 24.46 19.53
CA LEU A 198 1.19 25.19 19.21
C LEU A 198 0.93 25.28 17.68
N GLY A 199 1.34 24.26 16.93
CA GLY A 199 0.94 24.11 15.53
C GLY A 199 -0.57 24.01 15.40
N PHE A 200 -1.09 24.15 14.20
CA PHE A 200 -2.54 24.22 13.97
C PHE A 200 -2.98 23.50 12.69
N ASN A 201 -4.24 23.08 12.71
CA ASN A 201 -4.90 22.42 11.61
C ASN A 201 -5.37 23.43 10.55
N CYS A 202 -5.03 23.17 9.29
CA CYS A 202 -5.50 23.91 8.11
C CYS A 202 -6.03 22.98 7.01
N ASP A 203 -6.53 21.81 7.39
CA ASP A 203 -7.19 20.87 6.48
C ASP A 203 -8.37 21.56 5.78
N TRP A 204 -8.56 21.23 4.49
CA TRP A 204 -9.66 21.76 3.69
C TRP A 204 -10.07 20.77 2.60
N GLU A 205 -11.35 20.77 2.25
CA GLU A 205 -11.88 19.91 1.20
C GLU A 205 -12.25 20.67 -0.07
N SER A 206 -12.00 20.03 -1.21
CA SER A 206 -12.49 20.44 -2.52
C SER A 206 -13.49 19.41 -3.03
N ARG A 207 -14.18 19.69 -4.15
CA ARG A 207 -15.09 18.71 -4.77
C ARG A 207 -14.44 17.37 -5.21
N ARG A 208 -13.10 17.30 -5.24
CA ARG A 208 -12.36 16.15 -5.79
C ARG A 208 -11.29 15.58 -4.87
N HIS A 209 -10.82 16.40 -3.94
CA HIS A 209 -9.64 16.11 -3.13
C HIS A 209 -9.80 16.66 -1.71
N THR A 210 -9.33 15.90 -0.73
CA THR A 210 -9.16 16.34 0.66
C THR A 210 -7.70 16.72 0.86
N TYR A 211 -7.43 17.90 1.40
CA TYR A 211 -6.08 18.40 1.64
C TYR A 211 -5.79 18.40 3.12
N TYR A 212 -4.69 17.77 3.50
CA TYR A 212 -4.20 17.76 4.87
C TYR A 212 -3.07 18.78 5.01
N SER A 213 -3.17 19.67 6.00
CA SER A 213 -2.19 20.73 6.24
C SER A 213 -1.94 20.91 7.73
N LEU A 214 -0.73 20.55 8.17
CA LEU A 214 -0.18 20.97 9.46
C LEU A 214 0.58 22.28 9.25
N ARG A 215 0.17 23.34 9.95
CA ARG A 215 0.91 24.61 9.98
C ARG A 215 1.67 24.78 11.29
N ILE A 216 2.85 25.38 11.19
CA ILE A 216 3.78 25.66 12.28
C ILE A 216 4.19 27.14 12.16
N TYR A 217 4.03 27.92 13.23
CA TYR A 217 4.33 29.35 13.21
C TYR A 217 5.80 29.65 12.86
N PRO A 218 6.12 30.81 12.24
CA PRO A 218 7.49 31.16 11.86
C PRO A 218 8.47 31.13 13.04
N PHE A 219 8.02 31.58 14.22
CA PHE A 219 8.82 31.62 15.44
C PHE A 219 8.99 30.26 16.15
N ALA A 220 8.23 29.24 15.74
CA ALA A 220 8.38 27.88 16.25
C ALA A 220 9.45 27.07 15.47
N GLU A 221 9.88 27.56 14.30
CA GLU A 221 10.89 26.91 13.44
C GLU A 221 12.23 26.59 14.15
N PRO A 222 12.79 27.45 15.03
CA PRO A 222 14.01 27.09 15.78
C PRO A 222 13.84 25.87 16.71
N TYR A 223 12.61 25.58 17.16
CA TYR A 223 12.33 24.36 17.93
C TYR A 223 12.26 23.12 17.04
N ILE A 224 11.80 23.25 15.79
CA ILE A 224 11.86 22.21 14.76
C ILE A 224 13.33 21.88 14.46
N GLU A 225 14.17 22.89 14.22
CA GLU A 225 15.61 22.71 13.98
C GLU A 225 16.31 22.03 15.17
N ARG A 226 15.99 22.44 16.40
CA ARG A 226 16.51 21.81 17.61
C ARG A 226 16.11 20.34 17.72
N LEU A 227 14.82 20.03 17.55
CA LEU A 227 14.31 18.64 17.56
C LEU A 227 14.93 17.79 16.45
N ALA A 228 15.03 18.33 15.24
CA ALA A 228 15.65 17.68 14.10
C ALA A 228 17.13 17.33 14.36
N SER A 229 17.87 18.19 15.07
CA SER A 229 19.28 17.93 15.40
C SER A 229 19.48 16.70 16.30
N GLU A 230 18.47 16.32 17.08
CA GLU A 230 18.52 15.16 17.99
C GLU A 230 18.16 13.82 17.32
N VAL A 231 17.73 13.81 16.05
CA VAL A 231 17.23 12.60 15.36
C VAL A 231 18.21 11.41 15.38
N ARG A 232 19.52 11.68 15.34
CA ARG A 232 20.58 10.65 15.36
C ARG A 232 20.66 9.90 16.71
N ASN A 233 20.05 10.43 17.76
CA ASN A 233 19.92 9.74 19.06
C ASN A 233 18.84 8.64 19.02
N TYR A 234 17.96 8.66 18.01
CA TYR A 234 16.75 7.85 17.95
C TYR A 234 16.68 6.87 16.77
N VAL A 235 17.32 7.20 15.64
CA VAL A 235 17.36 6.35 14.43
C VAL A 235 18.74 6.33 13.79
N LYS A 236 19.17 5.16 13.31
CA LYS A 236 20.36 5.06 12.44
C LYS A 236 19.99 5.60 11.06
N ILE A 237 20.70 6.65 10.62
CA ILE A 237 20.60 7.21 9.27
C ILE A 237 21.78 6.67 8.47
N PRO A 238 21.57 5.82 7.44
CA PRO A 238 22.66 5.32 6.59
C PRO A 238 23.38 6.45 5.85
N ASP A 239 24.68 6.33 5.64
CA ASP A 239 25.40 7.23 4.74
C ASP A 239 25.19 6.88 3.25
N LYS A 240 25.65 7.75 2.34
CA LYS A 240 25.50 7.56 0.89
C LYS A 240 26.15 6.26 0.39
N SER A 241 27.28 5.85 0.94
CA SER A 241 27.97 4.61 0.56
C SER A 241 27.24 3.38 1.09
N GLU A 242 26.63 3.44 2.28
CA GLU A 242 25.75 2.38 2.78
C GLU A 242 24.50 2.23 1.89
N VAL A 243 23.90 3.33 1.43
CA VAL A 243 22.76 3.33 0.49
C VAL A 243 23.15 2.71 -0.85
N GLU A 244 24.21 3.22 -1.48
CA GLU A 244 24.70 2.71 -2.77
C GLU A 244 25.08 1.23 -2.68
N GLY A 245 25.73 0.81 -1.57
CA GLY A 245 26.09 -0.58 -1.31
C GLY A 245 24.88 -1.50 -1.25
N LYS A 246 23.87 -1.16 -0.43
CA LYS A 246 22.63 -1.94 -0.29
C LYS A 246 21.85 -2.05 -1.60
N LEU A 247 21.73 -0.98 -2.39
CA LEU A 247 21.04 -1.03 -3.68
C LEU A 247 21.81 -1.87 -4.72
N ASN A 248 23.14 -1.80 -4.75
CA ASN A 248 23.96 -2.66 -5.61
C ASN A 248 23.88 -4.15 -5.22
N GLU A 249 23.73 -4.47 -3.93
CA GLU A 249 23.54 -5.83 -3.45
C GLU A 249 22.24 -6.46 -3.99
N LEU A 250 21.12 -5.73 -3.88
CA LEU A 250 19.83 -6.13 -4.47
C LEU A 250 19.94 -6.43 -5.97
N TYR A 251 20.68 -5.60 -6.71
CA TYR A 251 20.88 -5.82 -8.15
C TYR A 251 21.65 -7.12 -8.42
N ARG A 252 22.72 -7.38 -7.68
CA ARG A 252 23.53 -8.61 -7.80
C ARG A 252 22.73 -9.86 -7.44
N ASN A 253 21.83 -9.76 -6.45
CA ASN A 253 20.96 -10.84 -6.03
C ASN A 253 19.80 -11.10 -7.00
N GLY A 254 19.44 -10.11 -7.83
CA GLY A 254 18.29 -10.17 -8.74
C GLY A 254 16.97 -9.76 -8.10
N ASP A 255 16.99 -8.95 -7.04
CA ASP A 255 15.83 -8.42 -6.32
C ASP A 255 15.13 -7.28 -7.10
N PHE A 256 14.90 -7.46 -8.40
CA PHE A 256 14.42 -6.40 -9.31
C PHE A 256 13.04 -5.85 -8.91
N LEU A 257 12.18 -6.66 -8.26
CA LEU A 257 10.91 -6.20 -7.71
C LEU A 257 11.11 -5.10 -6.64
N LYS A 258 12.09 -5.28 -5.75
CA LYS A 258 12.41 -4.27 -4.72
C LYS A 258 12.99 -3.02 -5.37
N LEU A 259 13.88 -3.19 -6.36
CA LEU A 259 14.45 -2.08 -7.11
C LEU A 259 13.40 -1.28 -7.90
N SER A 260 12.40 -1.96 -8.48
CA SER A 260 11.23 -1.31 -9.11
C SER A 260 10.45 -0.48 -8.10
N LEU A 261 10.03 -1.08 -6.98
CA LEU A 261 9.29 -0.40 -5.92
C LEU A 261 10.02 0.86 -5.44
N ILE A 262 11.32 0.75 -5.12
CA ILE A 262 12.15 1.89 -4.70
C ILE A 262 12.26 2.94 -5.81
N PHE A 263 12.51 2.54 -7.05
CA PHE A 263 12.69 3.45 -8.19
C PHE A 263 11.43 4.30 -8.44
N HIS A 264 10.26 3.69 -8.43
CA HIS A 264 9.01 4.39 -8.73
C HIS A 264 8.43 5.13 -7.53
N VAL A 265 8.56 4.62 -6.29
CA VAL A 265 8.26 5.39 -5.07
C VAL A 265 9.22 6.57 -4.91
N SER A 266 10.42 6.54 -5.52
CA SER A 266 11.31 7.71 -5.59
C SER A 266 10.84 8.78 -6.58
N ALA A 267 9.85 8.49 -7.44
CA ALA A 267 9.36 9.39 -8.48
C ALA A 267 7.97 9.98 -8.15
N LEU A 268 7.69 11.18 -8.68
CA LEU A 268 6.49 11.99 -8.37
C LEU A 268 5.22 11.55 -9.12
N TYR A 269 5.12 10.29 -9.55
CA TYR A 269 4.02 9.83 -10.39
C TYR A 269 2.97 9.06 -9.60
N ASP A 270 1.70 9.19 -10.02
CA ASP A 270 0.60 8.34 -9.53
C ASP A 270 0.95 6.87 -9.79
N ASN A 271 1.09 6.11 -8.69
CA ASN A 271 1.67 4.77 -8.67
C ASN A 271 0.61 3.65 -8.72
N TRP A 272 -0.69 3.94 -8.72
CA TRP A 272 -1.74 2.90 -8.60
C TRP A 272 -1.68 1.82 -9.69
N TRP A 273 -1.55 2.24 -10.95
CA TRP A 273 -1.44 1.36 -12.11
C TRP A 273 -0.16 0.52 -12.13
N LEU A 274 0.94 1.07 -11.59
CA LEU A 274 2.19 0.38 -11.37
C LEU A 274 2.06 -0.67 -10.26
N LEU A 275 1.56 -0.29 -9.08
CA LEU A 275 1.39 -1.20 -7.95
C LEU A 275 0.55 -2.40 -8.36
N LYS A 276 -0.53 -2.18 -9.12
CA LYS A 276 -1.32 -3.26 -9.72
C LYS A 276 -0.47 -4.18 -10.62
N PHE A 277 0.42 -3.66 -11.46
CA PHE A 277 1.35 -4.49 -12.25
C PHE A 277 2.31 -5.28 -11.34
N LEU A 278 2.91 -4.64 -10.34
CA LEU A 278 3.88 -5.26 -9.43
C LEU A 278 3.26 -6.33 -8.52
N MET A 279 1.99 -6.17 -8.13
CA MET A 279 1.19 -7.20 -7.45
C MET A 279 1.00 -8.45 -8.32
N HIS A 280 0.63 -8.27 -9.60
CA HIS A 280 0.49 -9.39 -10.53
C HIS A 280 1.85 -10.04 -10.87
N PHE A 281 2.89 -9.23 -11.03
CA PHE A 281 4.27 -9.69 -11.26
C PHE A 281 4.78 -10.52 -10.08
N SER A 282 4.62 -10.04 -8.85
CA SER A 282 5.09 -10.73 -7.63
C SER A 282 4.23 -11.93 -7.24
N GLY A 283 2.94 -11.93 -7.62
CA GLY A 283 1.97 -12.90 -7.15
C GLY A 283 1.31 -12.51 -5.82
N ILE A 284 1.61 -11.32 -5.29
CA ILE A 284 1.08 -10.80 -4.03
C ILE A 284 -0.19 -9.98 -4.31
N SER A 285 -1.33 -10.42 -3.77
CA SER A 285 -2.64 -9.77 -4.00
C SER A 285 -2.97 -8.62 -3.05
N ASP A 286 -2.09 -8.31 -2.10
CA ASP A 286 -2.26 -7.26 -1.09
C ASP A 286 -1.10 -6.26 -1.16
N GLU A 287 -1.43 -4.96 -1.23
CA GLU A 287 -0.44 -3.89 -1.38
C GLU A 287 0.46 -3.75 -0.15
N ARG A 288 -0.09 -3.86 1.06
CA ARG A 288 0.67 -3.76 2.32
C ARG A 288 1.68 -4.91 2.43
N VAL A 289 1.28 -6.12 2.05
CA VAL A 289 2.19 -7.28 1.97
C VAL A 289 3.30 -7.05 0.93
N LEU A 290 2.98 -6.47 -0.23
CA LEU A 290 3.98 -6.11 -1.24
C LEU A 290 4.98 -5.07 -0.69
N CYS A 291 4.50 -3.99 -0.09
CA CYS A 291 5.32 -2.96 0.56
C CYS A 291 6.24 -3.55 1.63
N ASN A 292 5.69 -4.41 2.51
CA ASN A 292 6.42 -5.03 3.62
C ASN A 292 7.46 -6.05 3.13
N SER A 293 7.23 -6.72 2.00
CA SER A 293 8.21 -7.64 1.40
C SER A 293 9.49 -6.94 0.91
N ALA A 294 9.39 -5.63 0.60
CA ALA A 294 10.46 -4.83 0.03
C ALA A 294 11.25 -4.00 1.06
N VAL A 295 10.99 -4.17 2.37
CA VAL A 295 11.66 -3.42 3.44
C VAL A 295 13.19 -3.53 3.36
N ILE A 296 13.85 -2.37 3.47
CA ILE A 296 15.30 -2.22 3.61
C ILE A 296 15.53 -1.23 4.75
N GLU A 297 16.13 -1.72 5.83
CA GLU A 297 16.39 -0.94 7.05
C GLU A 297 17.10 0.39 6.74
N GLY A 298 16.47 1.49 7.18
CA GLY A 298 16.97 2.85 7.01
C GLY A 298 16.82 3.44 5.60
N ILE A 299 16.24 2.71 4.63
CA ILE A 299 16.15 3.13 3.21
C ILE A 299 14.72 3.12 2.69
N TYR A 300 13.99 2.02 2.88
CA TYR A 300 12.64 1.84 2.32
C TYR A 300 11.78 1.02 3.28
N ILE A 301 10.67 1.58 3.75
CA ILE A 301 9.77 0.97 4.75
C ILE A 301 8.33 1.37 4.41
N ASN A 302 7.38 0.43 4.48
CA ASN A 302 5.94 0.68 4.27
C ASN A 302 5.59 1.46 2.99
N CYS A 303 6.28 1.19 1.88
CA CYS A 303 6.15 1.95 0.62
C CYS A 303 6.57 3.44 0.67
N PHE A 304 7.40 3.82 1.64
CA PHE A 304 8.09 5.10 1.67
C PHE A 304 9.61 4.92 1.59
N VAL A 305 10.27 5.73 0.76
CA VAL A 305 11.71 5.92 0.84
C VAL A 305 11.99 6.84 2.03
N ASN A 306 12.87 6.45 2.93
CA ASN A 306 13.21 7.24 4.12
C ASN A 306 13.61 8.68 3.73
N PRO A 307 12.85 9.72 4.13
CA PRO A 307 13.12 11.12 3.78
C PRO A 307 14.53 11.59 4.13
N LEU A 308 15.10 11.06 5.21
CA LEU A 308 16.43 11.44 5.72
C LEU A 308 17.58 10.99 4.81
N VAL A 309 17.33 10.11 3.85
CA VAL A 309 18.29 9.65 2.83
C VAL A 309 17.73 9.70 1.40
N TYR A 310 16.57 10.34 1.20
CA TYR A 310 15.82 10.31 -0.07
C TYR A 310 16.67 10.73 -1.27
N ASP A 311 17.43 11.81 -1.16
CA ASP A 311 18.30 12.30 -2.25
C ASP A 311 19.39 11.27 -2.63
N TYR A 312 19.98 10.58 -1.63
CA TYR A 312 20.96 9.52 -1.88
C TYR A 312 20.33 8.32 -2.58
N VAL A 313 19.12 7.92 -2.16
CA VAL A 313 18.37 6.81 -2.78
C VAL A 313 18.00 7.15 -4.21
N LYS A 314 17.47 8.35 -4.45
CA LYS A 314 17.04 8.86 -5.77
C LYS A 314 18.21 8.91 -6.78
N ASP A 315 19.36 9.41 -6.37
CA ASP A 315 20.57 9.43 -7.20
C ASP A 315 21.09 8.01 -7.47
N ALA A 316 21.23 7.19 -6.41
CA ALA A 316 21.81 5.86 -6.51
C ALA A 316 20.94 4.90 -7.32
N ILE A 317 19.62 4.90 -7.13
CA ILE A 317 18.69 4.03 -7.88
C ILE A 317 18.63 4.42 -9.36
N LYS A 318 18.77 5.72 -9.68
CA LYS A 318 18.85 6.20 -11.06
C LYS A 318 20.15 5.76 -11.74
N ALA A 319 21.29 6.00 -11.10
CA ALA A 319 22.60 5.58 -11.64
C ALA A 319 22.68 4.05 -11.83
N LEU A 320 22.13 3.29 -10.89
CA LEU A 320 22.03 1.83 -10.97
C LEU A 320 21.09 1.37 -12.11
N ARG A 321 19.96 2.07 -12.32
CA ARG A 321 19.04 1.80 -13.43
C ARG A 321 19.71 2.03 -14.78
N ASP A 322 20.40 3.15 -14.95
CA ASP A 322 21.06 3.49 -16.21
C ASP A 322 22.17 2.47 -16.56
N LYS A 323 22.93 2.01 -15.56
CA LYS A 323 23.90 0.92 -15.70
C LYS A 323 23.24 -0.41 -16.08
N ALA A 324 22.24 -0.85 -15.33
CA ALA A 324 21.57 -2.13 -15.55
C ALA A 324 20.83 -2.19 -16.90
N LEU A 325 20.25 -1.06 -17.32
CA LEU A 325 19.67 -0.87 -18.65
C LEU A 325 20.73 -1.04 -19.75
N GLY A 326 21.91 -0.43 -19.58
CA GLY A 326 23.04 -0.59 -20.51
C GLY A 326 23.50 -2.05 -20.64
N GLU A 327 23.63 -2.77 -19.53
CA GLU A 327 23.99 -4.20 -19.51
C GLU A 327 22.94 -5.09 -20.21
N LEU A 328 21.65 -4.83 -19.94
CA LEU A 328 20.52 -5.52 -20.57
C LEU A 328 20.46 -5.26 -22.10
N MET A 329 20.52 -4.00 -22.51
CA MET A 329 20.51 -3.60 -23.91
C MET A 329 21.73 -4.13 -24.66
N GLY A 330 22.92 -4.10 -24.04
CA GLY A 330 24.15 -4.65 -24.63
C GLY A 330 24.05 -6.16 -24.90
N THR A 331 23.43 -6.90 -23.97
CA THR A 331 23.22 -8.36 -24.11
C THR A 331 22.34 -8.69 -25.31
N PHE A 332 21.17 -8.06 -25.43
CA PHE A 332 20.26 -8.29 -26.56
C PHE A 332 20.85 -7.80 -27.88
N ARG A 333 21.51 -6.63 -27.88
CA ARG A 333 22.18 -6.08 -29.05
C ARG A 333 23.20 -7.06 -29.63
N GLY A 334 24.10 -7.59 -28.79
CA GLY A 334 25.12 -8.55 -29.21
C GLY A 334 24.55 -9.89 -29.71
N ILE A 335 23.32 -10.26 -29.33
CA ILE A 335 22.62 -11.44 -29.86
C ILE A 335 22.05 -11.15 -31.25
N PHE A 336 21.35 -10.03 -31.43
CA PHE A 336 20.77 -9.63 -32.72
C PHE A 336 21.86 -9.33 -33.78
N GLU A 337 22.96 -8.69 -33.39
CA GLU A 337 24.10 -8.42 -34.29
C GLU A 337 24.77 -9.72 -34.75
N LYS A 338 24.93 -10.72 -33.87
CA LYS A 338 25.40 -12.07 -34.26
C LYS A 338 24.44 -12.80 -35.19
N ALA A 339 23.14 -12.51 -35.11
CA ALA A 339 22.13 -13.01 -36.04
C ALA A 339 22.06 -12.21 -37.37
N GLY A 340 22.93 -11.22 -37.56
CA GLY A 340 23.05 -10.42 -38.79
C GLY A 340 22.07 -9.24 -38.86
N TYR A 341 21.60 -8.72 -37.73
CA TYR A 341 20.85 -7.46 -37.68
C TYR A 341 21.78 -6.28 -37.42
N ASN A 342 21.51 -5.15 -38.07
CA ASN A 342 22.02 -3.85 -37.65
C ASN A 342 21.22 -3.35 -36.44
N SER A 343 21.87 -2.66 -35.50
CA SER A 343 21.22 -2.09 -34.32
C SER A 343 21.30 -0.55 -34.29
N LEU A 344 20.20 0.10 -33.91
CA LEU A 344 20.15 1.53 -33.61
C LEU A 344 19.38 1.74 -32.30
N CYS A 345 20.09 2.17 -31.25
CA CYS A 345 19.49 2.35 -29.92
C CYS A 345 19.40 3.82 -29.53
N VAL A 346 18.24 4.22 -28.99
CA VAL A 346 17.93 5.56 -28.48
C VAL A 346 17.16 5.40 -27.16
N ASN A 347 17.63 6.09 -26.11
CA ASN A 347 17.14 5.92 -24.74
C ASN A 347 17.16 4.44 -24.32
N ASN A 348 16.04 3.90 -23.86
CA ASN A 348 15.85 2.52 -23.45
C ASN A 348 15.34 1.60 -24.58
N CYS A 349 15.35 2.04 -25.84
CA CYS A 349 14.84 1.27 -26.97
C CYS A 349 15.91 1.04 -28.05
N CYS A 350 15.82 -0.07 -28.77
CA CYS A 350 16.61 -0.38 -29.96
C CYS A 350 15.69 -0.77 -31.13
N ALA A 351 16.05 -0.32 -32.33
CA ALA A 351 15.55 -0.87 -33.58
C ALA A 351 16.59 -1.84 -34.13
N PHE A 352 16.17 -3.06 -34.44
CA PHE A 352 16.97 -4.08 -35.12
C PHE A 352 16.46 -4.26 -36.55
N THR A 353 17.33 -4.08 -37.54
CA THR A 353 16.97 -4.12 -38.97
C THR A 353 17.88 -5.10 -39.73
N LYS A 354 17.31 -5.82 -40.69
CA LYS A 354 18.01 -6.80 -41.52
C LYS A 354 17.32 -6.89 -42.88
N ASP A 355 18.08 -7.06 -43.94
CA ASP A 355 17.55 -7.02 -45.30
C ASP A 355 16.52 -8.14 -45.54
N SER A 356 15.41 -7.79 -46.20
CA SER A 356 14.25 -8.66 -46.45
C SER A 356 13.56 -9.23 -45.20
N VAL A 357 13.89 -8.71 -44.00
CA VAL A 357 13.33 -9.12 -42.71
C VAL A 357 12.55 -7.96 -42.08
N ARG A 358 11.54 -8.27 -41.27
CA ARG A 358 10.73 -7.26 -40.59
C ARG A 358 11.55 -6.55 -39.50
N PRO A 359 11.48 -5.21 -39.38
CA PRO A 359 12.19 -4.49 -38.34
C PRO A 359 11.59 -4.78 -36.95
N VAL A 360 12.47 -5.03 -35.98
CA VAL A 360 12.10 -5.35 -34.59
C VAL A 360 12.43 -4.15 -33.72
N TYR A 361 11.42 -3.57 -33.07
CA TYR A 361 11.57 -2.48 -32.11
C TYR A 361 11.45 -3.04 -30.69
N THR A 362 12.56 -3.04 -29.95
CA THR A 362 12.60 -3.56 -28.58
C THR A 362 12.84 -2.42 -27.61
N CYS A 363 11.95 -2.23 -26.64
CA CYS A 363 12.20 -1.36 -25.48
C CYS A 363 12.48 -2.22 -24.25
N PHE A 364 13.35 -1.70 -23.39
CA PHE A 364 13.94 -2.42 -22.28
C PHE A 364 13.64 -1.70 -20.95
N SER A 365 13.38 -2.48 -19.91
CA SER A 365 13.42 -2.00 -18.53
C SER A 365 14.24 -2.97 -17.66
N PRO A 366 15.25 -2.47 -16.90
CA PRO A 366 16.01 -3.31 -15.99
C PRO A 366 15.19 -3.74 -14.76
N TRP A 367 14.09 -3.03 -14.44
CA TRP A 367 13.17 -3.38 -13.35
C TRP A 367 11.77 -3.68 -13.92
N PRO A 368 10.92 -4.44 -13.21
CA PRO A 368 9.50 -4.57 -13.53
C PRO A 368 8.82 -3.21 -13.66
N ASP A 369 8.37 -2.88 -14.87
CA ASP A 369 7.78 -1.59 -15.23
C ASP A 369 6.72 -1.81 -16.34
N PRO A 370 5.44 -1.44 -16.14
CA PRO A 370 4.39 -1.63 -17.15
C PRO A 370 4.52 -0.67 -18.36
N SER A 371 5.25 0.45 -18.22
CA SER A 371 5.31 1.49 -19.26
C SER A 371 6.07 1.04 -20.51
N VAL A 372 7.04 0.13 -20.38
CA VAL A 372 7.89 -0.34 -21.49
C VAL A 372 7.09 -0.98 -22.64
N GLY A 373 5.90 -1.54 -22.36
CA GLY A 373 5.01 -2.10 -23.38
C GLY A 373 4.36 -1.05 -24.27
N SER A 374 3.91 0.08 -23.69
CA SER A 374 3.36 1.20 -24.47
C SER A 374 4.47 1.95 -25.21
N GLU A 375 5.66 2.09 -24.62
CA GLU A 375 6.84 2.62 -25.28
C GLU A 375 7.23 1.77 -26.51
N ALA A 376 7.38 0.45 -26.36
CA ALA A 376 7.69 -0.47 -27.47
C ALA A 376 6.64 -0.38 -28.59
N SER A 377 5.36 -0.36 -28.21
CA SER A 377 4.24 -0.23 -29.14
C SER A 377 4.26 1.10 -29.89
N SER A 378 4.62 2.20 -29.23
CA SER A 378 4.67 3.55 -29.83
C SER A 378 5.81 3.75 -30.82
N ARG A 379 6.93 3.01 -30.66
CA ARG A 379 8.11 3.09 -31.54
C ARG A 379 7.94 2.31 -32.84
N CYS A 380 7.09 1.27 -32.84
CA CYS A 380 6.76 0.47 -34.01
C CYS A 380 5.74 1.21 -34.91
N THR A 381 6.23 2.17 -35.68
CA THR A 381 5.43 3.07 -36.53
C THR A 381 5.32 2.65 -38.00
N VAL A 382 6.16 1.73 -38.46
CA VAL A 382 6.17 1.28 -39.88
C VAL A 382 5.28 0.04 -40.08
N PRO A 383 4.51 -0.07 -41.18
CA PRO A 383 3.69 -1.24 -41.43
C PRO A 383 4.50 -2.55 -41.40
N GLY A 384 4.07 -3.51 -40.57
CA GLY A 384 4.71 -4.83 -40.47
C GLY A 384 5.91 -4.91 -39.53
N CYS A 385 6.26 -3.88 -38.75
CA CYS A 385 7.22 -4.03 -37.66
C CYS A 385 6.70 -4.94 -36.54
N ALA A 386 7.62 -5.52 -35.77
CA ALA A 386 7.33 -6.20 -34.52
C ALA A 386 7.77 -5.33 -33.34
N SER A 387 6.90 -5.11 -32.35
CA SER A 387 7.25 -4.44 -31.09
C SER A 387 7.50 -5.47 -29.98
N VAL A 388 8.49 -5.22 -29.14
CA VAL A 388 8.91 -6.12 -28.06
C VAL A 388 9.19 -5.33 -26.80
N ALA A 389 8.62 -5.78 -25.69
CA ALA A 389 8.88 -5.29 -24.34
C ALA A 389 9.77 -6.30 -23.61
N VAL A 390 10.97 -5.89 -23.20
CA VAL A 390 11.90 -6.72 -22.42
C VAL A 390 12.03 -6.17 -21.01
N VAL A 391 11.63 -6.97 -20.02
CA VAL A 391 11.68 -6.63 -18.60
C VAL A 391 12.61 -7.58 -17.86
N GLN A 392 13.52 -7.05 -17.04
CA GLN A 392 14.32 -7.88 -16.14
C GLN A 392 13.53 -8.31 -14.89
N GLY A 393 13.71 -9.57 -14.51
CA GLY A 393 12.98 -10.24 -13.43
C GLY A 393 12.01 -11.31 -13.93
N MET A 394 11.79 -12.34 -13.13
CA MET A 394 10.90 -13.47 -13.43
C MET A 394 9.52 -13.24 -12.78
N PRO A 395 8.41 -13.22 -13.55
CA PRO A 395 7.08 -12.99 -13.01
C PRO A 395 6.46 -14.27 -12.42
N SER A 396 5.49 -14.08 -11.53
CA SER A 396 4.55 -15.11 -11.10
C SER A 396 3.53 -15.44 -12.20
N GLN A 397 2.82 -16.57 -12.06
CA GLN A 397 1.70 -16.93 -12.94
C GLN A 397 0.55 -15.90 -12.92
N LEU A 398 0.40 -15.08 -11.86
CA LEU A 398 -0.65 -14.07 -11.81
C LEU A 398 -0.45 -12.93 -12.82
N ILE A 399 0.75 -12.76 -13.40
CA ILE A 399 0.97 -11.78 -14.47
C ILE A 399 0.08 -12.05 -15.70
N LEU A 400 -0.32 -13.30 -15.94
CA LEU A 400 -1.25 -13.64 -17.03
C LEU A 400 -2.59 -12.92 -16.87
N LYS A 401 -3.08 -12.73 -15.63
CA LYS A 401 -4.29 -11.94 -15.35
C LYS A 401 -4.13 -10.45 -15.59
N TYR A 402 -2.90 -9.91 -15.53
CA TYR A 402 -2.67 -8.51 -15.90
C TYR A 402 -2.91 -8.29 -17.38
N PHE A 403 -2.51 -9.25 -18.22
CA PHE A 403 -2.63 -9.22 -19.68
C PHE A 403 -3.94 -9.81 -20.24
N GLU A 404 -4.75 -10.49 -19.42
CA GLU A 404 -6.02 -11.05 -19.88
C GLU A 404 -6.98 -9.94 -20.33
N GLY A 405 -7.52 -10.07 -21.55
CA GLY A 405 -8.43 -9.10 -22.15
C GLY A 405 -7.78 -7.81 -22.68
N ARG A 406 -6.45 -7.66 -22.64
CA ARG A 406 -5.74 -6.51 -23.23
C ARG A 406 -5.29 -6.78 -24.66
N ASP A 407 -5.50 -5.83 -25.56
CA ASP A 407 -4.87 -5.81 -26.90
C ASP A 407 -3.41 -5.29 -26.79
N GLU A 408 -2.53 -6.15 -26.26
CA GLU A 408 -1.10 -5.87 -26.26
C GLU A 408 -0.54 -5.97 -27.69
N ARG A 409 0.03 -4.87 -28.16
CA ARG A 409 0.72 -4.81 -29.47
C ARG A 409 2.15 -5.33 -29.39
N ALA A 410 2.82 -5.13 -28.26
CA ALA A 410 4.16 -5.60 -28.01
C ALA A 410 4.17 -7.07 -27.53
N LEU A 411 5.16 -7.84 -27.99
CA LEU A 411 5.56 -9.11 -27.40
C LEU A 411 6.19 -8.86 -26.03
N TRP A 412 5.63 -9.43 -24.96
CA TRP A 412 6.19 -9.30 -23.61
C TRP A 412 7.14 -10.44 -23.27
N LEU A 413 8.39 -10.07 -22.97
CA LEU A 413 9.49 -10.95 -22.60
C LEU A 413 10.03 -10.56 -21.21
N PHE A 414 10.08 -11.53 -20.31
CA PHE A 414 10.67 -11.38 -18.98
C PHE A 414 12.00 -12.13 -18.91
N THR A 415 13.07 -11.53 -18.40
CA THR A 415 14.42 -12.12 -18.46
C THR A 415 15.21 -12.04 -17.17
N HIS A 416 15.97 -13.09 -16.87
CA HIS A 416 16.96 -13.11 -15.79
C HIS A 416 18.05 -14.11 -16.15
N LYS A 417 19.31 -13.66 -16.10
CA LYS A 417 20.48 -14.43 -16.56
C LYS A 417 20.24 -14.93 -17.99
N ASN A 418 20.33 -16.22 -18.24
CA ASN A 418 20.10 -16.85 -19.54
C ASN A 418 18.66 -17.34 -19.76
N ARG A 419 17.69 -17.00 -18.89
CA ARG A 419 16.28 -17.39 -19.07
C ARG A 419 15.46 -16.22 -19.61
N VAL A 420 14.57 -16.54 -20.54
CA VAL A 420 13.56 -15.65 -21.12
C VAL A 420 12.20 -16.34 -21.04
N VAL A 421 11.22 -15.65 -20.48
CA VAL A 421 9.85 -16.11 -20.31
C VAL A 421 8.93 -15.24 -21.16
N VAL A 422 8.24 -15.87 -22.10
CA VAL A 422 7.29 -15.24 -23.03
C VAL A 422 5.89 -15.26 -22.45
N ILE A 423 5.16 -14.14 -22.50
CA ILE A 423 3.73 -14.11 -22.17
C ILE A 423 2.91 -14.62 -23.37
N PRO A 424 2.23 -15.79 -23.29
CA PRO A 424 1.64 -16.43 -24.47
C PRO A 424 0.57 -15.58 -25.17
N THR A 425 -0.26 -14.84 -24.43
CA THR A 425 -1.32 -13.99 -24.97
C THR A 425 -0.79 -12.82 -25.83
N THR A 426 0.49 -12.49 -25.69
CA THR A 426 1.18 -11.42 -26.46
C THR A 426 1.94 -11.97 -27.67
N TYR A 427 2.06 -13.29 -27.79
CA TYR A 427 2.78 -13.94 -28.87
C TYR A 427 1.91 -14.12 -30.12
N LYS A 428 2.46 -13.77 -31.28
CA LYS A 428 1.81 -13.85 -32.59
C LYS A 428 2.81 -14.51 -33.54
N GLU A 429 2.65 -15.80 -33.82
CA GLU A 429 3.60 -16.65 -34.58
C GLU A 429 4.15 -15.94 -35.83
N GLY A 430 3.27 -15.46 -36.71
CA GLY A 430 3.65 -14.79 -37.97
C GLY A 430 4.33 -13.42 -37.82
N ASN A 431 4.49 -12.90 -36.60
CA ASN A 431 5.22 -11.67 -36.31
C ASN A 431 6.45 -11.91 -35.42
N HIS A 432 6.41 -12.91 -34.54
CA HIS A 432 7.33 -13.03 -33.39
C HIS A 432 8.24 -14.26 -33.43
N ARG A 433 8.00 -15.23 -34.31
CA ARG A 433 8.78 -16.49 -34.37
C ARG A 433 10.29 -16.25 -34.53
N GLU A 434 10.69 -15.43 -35.51
CA GLU A 434 12.11 -15.13 -35.76
C GLU A 434 12.81 -14.52 -34.54
N ILE A 435 12.11 -13.69 -33.76
CA ILE A 435 12.62 -13.11 -32.52
C ILE A 435 12.93 -14.20 -31.50
N ILE A 436 12.02 -15.18 -31.34
CA ILE A 436 12.23 -16.32 -30.44
C ILE A 436 13.40 -17.19 -30.91
N ASP A 437 13.51 -17.44 -32.21
CA ASP A 437 14.59 -18.25 -32.79
C ASP A 437 15.96 -17.55 -32.65
N VAL A 438 16.05 -16.24 -32.89
CA VAL A 438 17.25 -15.41 -32.65
C VAL A 438 17.68 -15.46 -31.18
N LEU A 439 16.74 -15.35 -30.24
CA LEU A 439 17.04 -15.42 -28.80
C LEU A 439 17.57 -16.81 -28.39
N ARG A 440 16.97 -17.90 -28.91
CA ARG A 440 17.45 -19.27 -28.68
C ARG A 440 18.85 -19.49 -29.25
N SER A 441 19.09 -19.10 -30.50
CA SER A 441 20.42 -19.15 -31.11
C SER A 441 21.44 -18.26 -30.41
N GLY A 442 20.99 -17.19 -29.75
CA GLY A 442 21.79 -16.33 -28.87
C GLY A 442 22.19 -16.95 -27.53
N GLY A 443 21.69 -18.15 -27.19
CA GLY A 443 21.99 -18.86 -25.95
C GLY A 443 20.97 -18.65 -24.82
N PHE A 444 19.81 -18.04 -25.07
CA PHE A 444 18.73 -17.97 -24.08
C PHE A 444 17.89 -19.27 -24.05
N SER A 445 17.56 -19.73 -22.84
CA SER A 445 16.44 -20.65 -22.62
C SER A 445 15.15 -19.86 -22.74
N VAL A 446 14.39 -20.08 -23.82
CA VAL A 446 13.14 -19.36 -24.10
C VAL A 446 11.92 -20.25 -23.85
N GLU A 447 11.21 -19.94 -22.77
CA GLU A 447 10.07 -20.67 -22.21
C GLU A 447 8.78 -19.84 -22.34
N PHE A 448 7.62 -20.49 -22.47
CA PHE A 448 6.31 -19.80 -22.47
C PHE A 448 5.65 -19.92 -21.10
N LEU A 449 5.13 -18.82 -20.56
CA LEU A 449 4.51 -18.81 -19.23
C LEU A 449 3.10 -19.42 -19.28
N GLY A 450 2.98 -20.69 -18.88
CA GLY A 450 1.71 -21.32 -18.48
C GLY A 450 0.52 -21.13 -19.42
N SER A 451 0.37 -21.99 -20.43
CA SER A 451 -0.76 -21.95 -21.36
C SER A 451 -2.10 -22.20 -20.65
N VAL A 452 -2.94 -21.17 -20.55
CA VAL A 452 -4.39 -21.36 -20.35
C VAL A 452 -5.02 -21.73 -21.69
N THR A 453 -5.14 -23.03 -21.98
CA THR A 453 -6.00 -23.51 -23.06
C THR A 453 -7.46 -23.40 -22.61
N LYS A 454 -8.14 -22.34 -23.06
CA LYS A 454 -9.60 -22.38 -23.26
C LYS A 454 -9.88 -23.34 -24.44
N GLU A 455 -11.07 -23.94 -24.44
CA GLU A 455 -11.54 -24.97 -25.39
C GLU A 455 -11.04 -26.41 -25.18
N VAL A 456 -11.70 -27.12 -24.25
CA VAL A 456 -12.30 -28.43 -24.60
C VAL A 456 -13.77 -28.39 -24.18
N THR A 457 -14.64 -28.06 -25.13
CA THR A 457 -16.07 -28.36 -25.03
C THR A 457 -16.29 -29.87 -25.04
N ALA A 458 -17.44 -30.28 -24.51
CA ALA A 458 -17.87 -31.67 -24.29
C ALA A 458 -17.50 -32.71 -25.39
N ALA A 459 -17.36 -33.96 -24.91
CA ALA A 459 -17.27 -35.22 -25.65
C ALA A 459 -15.93 -35.55 -26.33
N GLN A 460 -15.04 -36.23 -25.59
CA GLN A 460 -14.71 -37.65 -25.79
C GLN A 460 -13.51 -38.06 -24.89
N GLN A 461 -13.78 -38.80 -23.80
CA GLN A 461 -12.74 -39.59 -23.12
C GLN A 461 -12.54 -40.92 -23.87
N PRO A 462 -11.29 -41.29 -24.13
CA PRO A 462 -10.77 -42.57 -23.61
C PRO A 462 -9.63 -42.34 -22.60
N PRO A 463 -9.29 -43.35 -21.78
CA PRO A 463 -8.64 -43.11 -20.49
C PRO A 463 -7.13 -42.87 -20.61
N ILE A 464 -6.65 -41.82 -19.93
CA ILE A 464 -5.23 -41.67 -19.59
C ILE A 464 -4.96 -42.53 -18.36
N GLN A 465 -3.99 -43.43 -18.47
CA GLN A 465 -3.50 -44.23 -17.34
C GLN A 465 -2.94 -43.30 -16.25
N SER A 466 -3.38 -43.52 -15.02
CA SER A 466 -2.90 -42.81 -13.83
C SER A 466 -1.42 -43.12 -13.58
N VAL A 467 -0.56 -42.12 -13.71
CA VAL A 467 0.76 -42.14 -13.05
C VAL A 467 0.51 -41.75 -11.59
N GLU A 468 0.70 -42.70 -10.68
CA GLU A 468 0.52 -42.50 -9.24
C GLU A 468 1.38 -41.32 -8.75
N ARG A 469 0.74 -40.29 -8.20
CA ARG A 469 1.35 -39.43 -7.19
C ARG A 469 0.99 -40.03 -5.83
N GLN A 470 1.99 -40.29 -5.01
CA GLN A 470 1.77 -40.87 -3.68
C GLN A 470 0.87 -39.94 -2.85
N SER A 471 -0.26 -40.48 -2.44
CA SER A 471 -1.21 -39.79 -1.58
C SER A 471 -0.66 -39.64 -0.17
N ILE A 472 -0.65 -38.41 0.34
CA ILE A 472 -0.24 -38.12 1.72
C ILE A 472 -1.31 -38.59 2.71
N CYS A 473 -2.58 -38.65 2.27
CA CYS A 473 -3.73 -39.02 3.09
C CYS A 473 -4.05 -40.52 2.92
N LYS A 474 -3.51 -41.37 3.80
CA LYS A 474 -3.71 -42.83 3.71
C LYS A 474 -5.20 -43.21 3.79
N THR A 475 -5.72 -43.74 2.68
CA THR A 475 -7.14 -44.10 2.48
C THR A 475 -7.70 -45.15 3.45
N SER A 476 -6.86 -45.87 4.19
CA SER A 476 -7.27 -46.93 5.13
C SER A 476 -8.18 -46.47 6.28
N ALA A 477 -8.33 -45.17 6.52
CA ALA A 477 -9.18 -44.62 7.58
C ALA A 477 -10.67 -44.50 7.21
N PHE A 478 -11.04 -44.53 5.92
CA PHE A 478 -12.39 -44.17 5.46
C PHE A 478 -13.10 -45.25 4.62
N VAL A 479 -12.40 -46.35 4.26
CA VAL A 479 -13.00 -47.46 3.50
C VAL A 479 -14.02 -48.22 4.35
N GLY A 480 -15.29 -48.23 3.93
CA GLY A 480 -16.37 -49.02 4.53
C GLY A 480 -17.21 -48.30 5.60
N VAL A 481 -16.93 -47.04 5.90
CA VAL A 481 -17.79 -46.22 6.78
C VAL A 481 -19.01 -45.76 5.99
N ARG A 482 -20.22 -45.82 6.58
CA ARG A 482 -21.43 -45.26 5.93
C ARG A 482 -21.27 -43.74 5.81
N PRO A 483 -21.65 -43.10 4.68
CA PRO A 483 -21.56 -41.65 4.54
C PRO A 483 -22.54 -40.95 5.49
N THR A 484 -22.04 -40.54 6.65
CA THR A 484 -22.72 -39.63 7.58
C THR A 484 -22.32 -38.19 7.31
N ARG A 485 -22.96 -37.25 8.01
CA ARG A 485 -22.66 -35.81 7.95
C ARG A 485 -21.19 -35.51 8.31
N ASP A 486 -20.62 -36.38 9.13
CA ASP A 486 -19.34 -36.29 9.82
C ASP A 486 -18.11 -36.61 8.93
N VAL A 487 -18.29 -37.02 7.67
CA VAL A 487 -17.17 -37.32 6.76
C VAL A 487 -16.24 -36.10 6.59
N LEU A 488 -16.81 -34.91 6.41
CA LEU A 488 -16.02 -33.68 6.26
C LEU A 488 -15.27 -33.31 7.56
N GLU A 489 -15.91 -33.49 8.71
CA GLU A 489 -15.30 -33.26 10.02
C GLU A 489 -14.14 -34.21 10.27
N GLY A 490 -14.30 -35.50 9.92
CA GLY A 490 -13.25 -36.51 9.99
C GLY A 490 -12.03 -36.17 9.13
N ILE A 491 -12.25 -35.70 7.90
CA ILE A 491 -11.18 -35.26 6.98
C ILE A 491 -10.45 -34.04 7.57
N VAL A 492 -11.18 -32.99 7.96
CA VAL A 492 -10.58 -31.77 8.55
C VAL A 492 -9.82 -32.09 9.83
N ALA A 493 -10.37 -32.95 10.68
CA ALA A 493 -9.73 -33.35 11.93
C ALA A 493 -8.46 -34.18 11.70
N GLN A 494 -8.44 -35.04 10.67
CA GLN A 494 -7.24 -35.78 10.31
C GLN A 494 -6.13 -34.83 9.79
N VAL A 495 -6.47 -33.92 8.87
CA VAL A 495 -5.53 -32.90 8.37
C VAL A 495 -4.92 -32.07 9.50
N LEU A 496 -5.73 -31.62 10.47
CA LEU A 496 -5.22 -30.84 11.60
C LEU A 496 -4.34 -31.68 12.55
N LYS A 497 -4.63 -32.97 12.74
CA LYS A 497 -3.74 -33.90 13.47
C LYS A 497 -2.40 -34.08 12.75
N ASP A 498 -2.41 -34.24 11.43
CA ASP A 498 -1.21 -34.40 10.61
C ASP A 498 -0.33 -33.13 10.61
N LEU A 499 -0.95 -31.96 10.80
CA LEU A 499 -0.28 -30.67 11.04
C LEU A 499 0.16 -30.47 12.52
N GLY A 500 -0.01 -31.50 13.36
CA GLY A 500 0.46 -31.54 14.74
C GLY A 500 -0.40 -30.75 15.74
N PHE A 501 -1.71 -30.66 15.50
CA PHE A 501 -2.68 -30.15 16.49
C PHE A 501 -3.28 -31.30 17.31
N ASN A 502 -3.67 -31.02 18.55
CA ASN A 502 -4.60 -31.87 19.29
C ASN A 502 -6.03 -31.49 18.88
N VAL A 503 -6.85 -32.45 18.45
CA VAL A 503 -8.11 -32.18 17.76
C VAL A 503 -9.27 -32.97 18.34
N GLN A 504 -10.39 -32.29 18.55
CA GLN A 504 -11.67 -32.85 18.98
C GLN A 504 -12.75 -32.50 17.95
N THR A 505 -13.48 -33.51 17.48
CA THR A 505 -14.68 -33.36 16.63
C THR A 505 -15.93 -33.29 17.50
N ASN A 506 -16.94 -32.51 17.11
CA ASN A 506 -18.19 -32.31 17.86
C ASN A 506 -17.92 -31.88 19.33
N ALA A 507 -16.99 -30.94 19.50
CA ALA A 507 -16.50 -30.49 20.79
C ALA A 507 -17.51 -29.56 21.47
N LYS A 508 -17.97 -29.90 22.67
CA LYS A 508 -18.86 -29.05 23.47
C LYS A 508 -18.04 -28.06 24.29
N LEU A 509 -18.05 -26.80 23.86
CA LEU A 509 -17.28 -25.72 24.46
C LEU A 509 -18.18 -24.82 25.31
N ARG A 510 -17.66 -24.31 26.42
CA ARG A 510 -18.37 -23.36 27.27
C ARG A 510 -18.48 -21.99 26.61
N ALA A 511 -19.64 -21.39 26.78
CA ALA A 511 -20.01 -20.10 26.24
C ALA A 511 -20.88 -19.35 27.26
N LYS A 512 -20.96 -18.02 27.08
CA LYS A 512 -21.72 -17.10 27.95
C LYS A 512 -23.22 -17.42 28.08
N GLY A 513 -23.77 -18.25 27.18
CA GLY A 513 -25.16 -18.70 27.18
C GLY A 513 -25.37 -20.21 27.36
N GLY A 514 -24.33 -21.01 27.63
CA GLY A 514 -24.43 -22.47 27.77
C GLY A 514 -23.24 -23.23 27.17
N GLU A 515 -23.49 -24.39 26.56
CA GLU A 515 -22.50 -25.11 25.76
C GLU A 515 -22.80 -24.95 24.25
N ILE A 516 -21.76 -24.70 23.46
CA ILE A 516 -21.82 -24.65 22.00
C ILE A 516 -21.03 -25.83 21.44
N GLU A 517 -21.68 -26.66 20.63
CA GLU A 517 -21.05 -27.77 19.91
C GLU A 517 -20.30 -27.26 18.66
N VAL A 518 -19.02 -27.58 18.54
CA VAL A 518 -18.14 -27.14 17.46
C VAL A 518 -17.71 -28.33 16.62
N ASP A 519 -18.00 -28.27 15.33
CA ASP A 519 -17.79 -29.36 14.36
C ASP A 519 -16.34 -29.89 14.43
N VAL A 520 -15.33 -29.01 14.40
CA VAL A 520 -13.94 -29.36 14.79
C VAL A 520 -13.28 -28.25 15.62
N TRP A 521 -12.75 -28.61 16.79
CA TRP A 521 -11.90 -27.76 17.62
C TRP A 521 -10.47 -28.30 17.67
N ALA A 522 -9.47 -27.46 17.40
CA ALA A 522 -8.07 -27.86 17.40
C ALA A 522 -7.20 -26.90 18.22
N GLU A 523 -6.31 -27.46 19.05
CA GLU A 523 -5.38 -26.73 19.90
C GLU A 523 -3.93 -27.15 19.66
N LYS A 524 -3.01 -26.19 19.70
CA LYS A 524 -1.56 -26.44 19.66
C LYS A 524 -0.84 -25.45 20.56
N ARG A 525 0.06 -25.97 21.41
CA ARG A 525 0.92 -25.11 22.23
C ARG A 525 2.04 -24.54 21.35
N VAL A 526 2.17 -23.22 21.35
CA VAL A 526 3.19 -22.48 20.60
C VAL A 526 3.86 -21.53 21.59
N GLY A 527 5.02 -21.91 22.11
CA GLY A 527 5.62 -21.24 23.27
C GLY A 527 4.78 -21.44 24.53
N ASP A 528 4.42 -20.33 25.18
CA ASP A 528 3.51 -20.25 26.34
C ASP A 528 2.03 -20.18 25.94
N LEU A 529 1.72 -19.80 24.69
CA LEU A 529 0.36 -19.66 24.18
C LEU A 529 -0.25 -21.00 23.74
N VAL A 530 -1.57 -21.13 23.91
CA VAL A 530 -2.39 -22.21 23.31
C VAL A 530 -3.14 -21.62 22.12
N PHE A 531 -2.59 -21.86 20.92
CA PHE A 531 -3.21 -21.46 19.66
C PHE A 531 -4.44 -22.34 19.40
N ARG A 532 -5.56 -21.71 19.05
CA ARG A 532 -6.89 -22.34 18.96
C ARG A 532 -7.52 -22.11 17.60
N ILE A 533 -8.02 -23.18 17.01
CA ILE A 533 -8.73 -23.16 15.72
C ILE A 533 -10.16 -23.63 15.95
N TYR A 534 -11.09 -22.76 15.59
CA TYR A 534 -12.50 -23.10 15.41
C TYR A 534 -12.72 -23.45 13.95
N VAL A 535 -13.32 -24.61 13.66
CA VAL A 535 -13.77 -24.96 12.31
C VAL A 535 -15.25 -25.32 12.34
N SER A 536 -16.01 -24.75 11.40
CA SER A 536 -17.33 -25.26 11.04
C SER A 536 -17.33 -25.88 9.64
N CYS A 537 -18.00 -27.02 9.52
CA CYS A 537 -18.07 -27.88 8.34
C CYS A 537 -19.50 -27.94 7.80
N LYS A 538 -19.81 -27.21 6.73
CA LYS A 538 -21.14 -27.22 6.08
C LYS A 538 -21.13 -28.14 4.86
N ASN A 539 -21.22 -29.45 5.12
CA ASN A 539 -21.24 -30.49 4.09
C ASN A 539 -22.61 -30.60 3.39
N TRP A 540 -23.04 -29.55 2.71
CA TRP A 540 -24.37 -29.41 2.10
C TRP A 540 -24.32 -29.53 0.56
N ASP A 541 -25.43 -29.99 -0.04
CA ASP A 541 -25.57 -30.08 -1.50
C ASP A 541 -25.80 -28.71 -2.16
N ARG A 542 -26.21 -27.71 -1.37
CA ARG A 542 -26.47 -26.32 -1.76
C ARG A 542 -25.37 -25.38 -1.28
N ASP A 543 -25.25 -24.24 -1.94
CA ASP A 543 -24.37 -23.14 -1.51
C ASP A 543 -24.74 -22.63 -0.11
N VAL A 544 -23.74 -22.15 0.61
CA VAL A 544 -23.92 -21.48 1.90
C VAL A 544 -24.27 -19.99 1.66
N ASP A 545 -25.34 -19.56 2.32
CA ASP A 545 -25.81 -18.17 2.31
C ASP A 545 -25.23 -17.36 3.47
N ARG A 546 -25.49 -16.04 3.45
CA ARG A 546 -24.96 -15.12 4.46
C ARG A 546 -25.50 -15.39 5.85
N GLN A 547 -26.75 -15.85 5.99
CA GLN A 547 -27.38 -16.07 7.28
C GLN A 547 -26.63 -17.14 8.08
N VAL A 548 -26.09 -18.17 7.40
CA VAL A 548 -25.25 -19.19 8.04
C VAL A 548 -23.92 -18.60 8.53
N VAL A 549 -23.30 -17.69 7.77
CA VAL A 549 -22.04 -17.03 8.18
C VAL A 549 -22.27 -16.15 9.41
N ASP A 550 -23.29 -15.28 9.36
CA ASP A 550 -23.67 -14.40 10.47
C ASP A 550 -23.97 -15.22 11.76
N GLN A 551 -24.58 -16.41 11.60
CA GLN A 551 -24.83 -17.35 12.70
C GLN A 551 -23.53 -17.93 13.28
N GLU A 552 -22.62 -18.45 12.46
CA GLU A 552 -21.35 -19.01 12.94
C GLU A 552 -20.47 -17.94 13.59
N PHE A 553 -20.45 -16.71 13.07
CA PHE A 553 -19.79 -15.57 13.71
C PHE A 553 -20.35 -15.31 15.12
N GLY A 554 -21.68 -15.24 15.23
CA GLY A 554 -22.38 -15.07 16.51
C GLY A 554 -22.07 -16.17 17.52
N ARG A 555 -21.95 -17.44 17.08
CA ARG A 555 -21.56 -18.57 17.92
C ARG A 555 -20.13 -18.41 18.45
N VAL A 556 -19.18 -17.99 17.61
CA VAL A 556 -17.78 -17.78 18.01
C VAL A 556 -17.67 -16.66 19.06
N LEU A 557 -18.40 -15.56 18.93
CA LEU A 557 -18.37 -14.44 19.90
C LEU A 557 -18.92 -14.79 21.30
N GLN A 558 -19.67 -15.89 21.43
CA GLN A 558 -20.23 -16.35 22.70
C GLN A 558 -19.28 -17.27 23.48
N LEU A 559 -18.27 -17.87 22.83
CA LEU A 559 -17.31 -18.77 23.48
C LEU A 559 -16.51 -18.07 24.59
N ASP A 560 -16.26 -18.78 25.69
CA ASP A 560 -15.44 -18.25 26.80
C ASP A 560 -13.97 -18.11 26.38
N ASN A 561 -13.48 -19.03 25.54
CA ASN A 561 -12.14 -19.02 24.97
C ASN A 561 -12.22 -18.70 23.48
N MET A 562 -11.85 -17.47 23.10
CA MET A 562 -11.85 -17.06 21.70
C MET A 562 -10.82 -17.86 20.86
N PRO A 563 -11.21 -18.37 19.68
CA PRO A 563 -10.26 -18.97 18.74
C PRO A 563 -9.37 -17.90 18.10
N HIS A 564 -8.13 -18.29 17.79
CA HIS A 564 -7.15 -17.44 17.09
C HIS A 564 -7.34 -17.52 15.57
N LEU A 565 -7.89 -18.62 15.08
CA LEU A 565 -8.26 -18.84 13.68
C LEU A 565 -9.69 -19.39 13.62
N ARG A 566 -10.52 -18.80 12.75
CA ARG A 566 -11.86 -19.27 12.43
C ARG A 566 -11.84 -19.83 11.02
N VAL A 567 -12.35 -21.03 10.83
CA VAL A 567 -12.34 -21.71 9.53
C VAL A 567 -13.77 -22.11 9.17
N LEU A 568 -14.15 -21.88 7.92
CA LEU A 568 -15.43 -22.29 7.36
C LEU A 568 -15.18 -23.18 6.15
N VAL A 569 -15.49 -24.47 6.27
CA VAL A 569 -15.26 -25.49 5.23
C VAL A 569 -16.60 -25.86 4.61
N VAL A 570 -16.74 -25.66 3.31
CA VAL A 570 -18.04 -25.67 2.60
C VAL A 570 -17.86 -26.22 1.19
N LYS A 571 -18.94 -26.70 0.57
CA LYS A 571 -18.98 -26.94 -0.87
C LYS A 571 -18.66 -25.64 -1.64
N SER A 572 -19.49 -24.62 -1.42
CA SER A 572 -19.48 -23.32 -2.12
C SER A 572 -20.24 -22.27 -1.30
N LEU A 573 -19.88 -20.99 -1.49
CA LEU A 573 -20.55 -19.82 -0.91
C LEU A 573 -21.15 -18.92 -1.99
N THR A 574 -22.34 -18.40 -1.71
CA THR A 574 -22.89 -17.25 -2.43
C THR A 574 -22.01 -16.00 -2.21
N ASP A 575 -21.95 -15.08 -3.18
CA ASP A 575 -21.08 -13.89 -3.07
C ASP A 575 -21.35 -13.02 -1.82
N PRO A 576 -22.61 -12.80 -1.37
CA PRO A 576 -22.86 -12.10 -0.10
C PRO A 576 -22.29 -12.84 1.12
N ALA A 577 -22.33 -14.17 1.12
CA ALA A 577 -21.80 -15.00 2.20
C ALA A 577 -20.26 -15.02 2.19
N ARG A 578 -19.66 -15.12 1.00
CA ARG A 578 -18.22 -15.01 0.78
C ARG A 578 -17.67 -13.68 1.31
N LYS A 579 -18.36 -12.57 1.01
CA LYS A 579 -17.98 -11.25 1.53
C LYS A 579 -18.10 -11.20 3.06
N ALA A 580 -19.26 -11.58 3.62
CA ALA A 580 -19.46 -11.58 5.06
C ALA A 580 -18.39 -12.44 5.79
N ALA A 581 -18.06 -13.62 5.26
CA ALA A 581 -17.07 -14.50 5.87
C ALA A 581 -15.66 -13.86 5.91
N LEU A 582 -15.28 -13.10 4.89
CA LEU A 582 -14.02 -12.35 4.88
C LEU A 582 -14.05 -11.17 5.86
N ASP A 583 -15.13 -10.38 5.84
CA ASP A 583 -15.33 -9.22 6.73
C ASP A 583 -15.33 -9.65 8.23
N ASP A 584 -15.87 -10.85 8.53
CA ASP A 584 -15.94 -11.47 9.86
C ASP A 584 -14.68 -12.27 10.27
N GLY A 585 -13.67 -12.33 9.40
CA GLY A 585 -12.38 -12.96 9.68
C GLY A 585 -12.36 -14.49 9.64
N PHE A 586 -13.21 -15.12 8.83
CA PHE A 586 -13.12 -16.55 8.53
C PHE A 586 -12.12 -16.84 7.41
N PHE A 587 -11.26 -17.83 7.64
CA PHE A 587 -10.53 -18.52 6.58
C PHE A 587 -11.46 -19.53 5.90
N VAL A 588 -11.82 -19.27 4.64
CA VAL A 588 -12.78 -20.07 3.88
C VAL A 588 -12.08 -21.15 3.06
N ILE A 589 -12.54 -22.39 3.17
CA ILE A 589 -12.14 -23.52 2.32
C ILE A 589 -13.37 -23.98 1.53
N GLU A 590 -13.44 -23.59 0.25
CA GLU A 590 -14.41 -24.14 -0.71
C GLU A 590 -13.87 -25.41 -1.35
N LEU A 591 -14.71 -26.44 -1.39
CA LEU A 591 -14.40 -27.76 -1.93
C LEU A 591 -14.85 -27.93 -3.39
N GLY A 592 -15.77 -27.07 -3.89
CA GLY A 592 -16.42 -27.20 -5.19
C GLY A 592 -17.55 -28.22 -5.22
N GLU A 593 -17.37 -29.35 -4.52
CA GLU A 593 -18.39 -30.40 -4.34
C GLU A 593 -18.58 -30.79 -2.87
N LYS A 594 -19.56 -31.66 -2.62
CA LYS A 594 -19.91 -32.15 -1.28
C LYS A 594 -19.01 -33.34 -0.92
N ALA A 595 -18.60 -33.43 0.33
CA ALA A 595 -17.79 -34.55 0.81
C ALA A 595 -18.62 -35.84 0.96
N SER A 596 -18.17 -36.89 0.27
CA SER A 596 -18.59 -38.28 0.40
C SER A 596 -17.37 -39.15 0.73
N THR A 597 -17.59 -40.44 0.94
CA THR A 597 -16.50 -41.42 1.09
C THR A 597 -15.76 -41.71 -0.22
N GLU A 598 -16.33 -41.31 -1.37
CA GLU A 598 -15.76 -41.59 -2.70
C GLU A 598 -14.74 -40.52 -3.12
N ASN A 599 -14.95 -39.26 -2.73
CA ASN A 599 -14.04 -38.13 -2.98
C ASN A 599 -13.24 -37.70 -1.73
N ALA A 600 -13.31 -38.47 -0.63
CA ALA A 600 -12.67 -38.15 0.64
C ALA A 600 -11.17 -37.86 0.52
N GLU A 601 -10.47 -38.56 -0.39
CA GLU A 601 -9.05 -38.36 -0.66
C GLU A 601 -8.75 -37.03 -1.36
N GLU A 602 -9.54 -36.67 -2.38
CA GLU A 602 -9.42 -35.39 -3.08
C GLU A 602 -9.70 -34.22 -2.13
N ILE A 603 -10.75 -34.34 -1.32
CA ILE A 603 -11.11 -33.34 -0.31
C ILE A 603 -10.06 -33.26 0.80
N CYS A 604 -9.49 -34.38 1.23
CA CYS A 604 -8.34 -34.37 2.15
C CYS A 604 -7.16 -33.59 1.58
N ASN A 605 -6.83 -33.81 0.30
CA ASN A 605 -5.76 -33.08 -0.38
C ASN A 605 -6.07 -31.57 -0.54
N ILE A 606 -7.31 -31.19 -0.84
CA ILE A 606 -7.75 -29.77 -0.89
C ILE A 606 -7.60 -29.12 0.49
N VAL A 607 -8.17 -29.72 1.53
CA VAL A 607 -8.15 -29.19 2.91
C VAL A 607 -6.71 -29.12 3.43
N TYR A 608 -5.92 -30.17 3.25
CA TYR A 608 -4.49 -30.20 3.62
C TYR A 608 -3.70 -29.11 2.92
N LYS A 609 -3.87 -28.96 1.60
CA LYS A 609 -3.21 -27.90 0.83
C LYS A 609 -3.55 -26.51 1.36
N ARG A 610 -4.82 -26.21 1.64
CA ARG A 610 -5.25 -24.89 2.15
C ARG A 610 -4.68 -24.58 3.54
N PHE A 611 -4.71 -25.54 4.46
CA PHE A 611 -4.08 -25.35 5.77
C PHE A 611 -2.55 -25.24 5.68
N ARG A 612 -1.91 -26.03 4.81
CA ARG A 612 -0.46 -25.94 4.55
C ARG A 612 -0.08 -24.57 3.98
N GLU A 613 -0.81 -24.07 2.97
CA GLU A 613 -0.64 -22.73 2.40
C GLU A 613 -0.75 -21.65 3.49
N LEU A 614 -1.75 -21.74 4.36
CA LEU A 614 -1.94 -20.81 5.48
C LEU A 614 -0.77 -20.84 6.48
N PHE A 615 -0.40 -22.01 6.99
CA PHE A 615 0.65 -22.12 8.02
C PHE A 615 2.06 -21.86 7.48
N LEU A 616 2.34 -22.16 6.20
CA LEU A 616 3.59 -21.76 5.55
C LEU A 616 3.59 -20.26 5.21
N GLY A 617 2.44 -19.69 4.84
CA GLY A 617 2.28 -18.26 4.53
C GLY A 617 2.55 -17.34 5.71
N ILE A 618 2.36 -17.82 6.95
CA ILE A 618 2.72 -17.09 8.19
C ILE A 618 4.12 -17.44 8.74
N ALA A 619 4.79 -18.47 8.21
CA ALA A 619 6.12 -18.86 8.68
C ALA A 619 7.19 -17.85 8.20
N PRO A 620 8.25 -17.55 8.99
CA PRO A 620 9.32 -16.66 8.54
C PRO A 620 10.02 -17.16 7.28
N ASP A 621 10.48 -16.26 6.41
CA ASP A 621 11.03 -16.61 5.09
C ASP A 621 12.24 -17.56 5.13
N LYS A 622 13.03 -17.53 6.22
CA LYS A 622 14.11 -18.50 6.44
C LYS A 622 13.59 -19.94 6.50
N VAL A 623 12.43 -20.16 7.12
CA VAL A 623 11.77 -21.48 7.20
C VAL A 623 11.20 -21.87 5.84
N ARG A 624 10.53 -20.96 5.14
CA ARG A 624 10.03 -21.19 3.77
C ARG A 624 11.17 -21.55 2.81
N ASN A 625 12.28 -20.81 2.84
CA ASN A 625 13.45 -21.09 1.99
C ASN A 625 14.12 -22.43 2.31
N ILE A 626 14.12 -22.88 3.58
CA ILE A 626 14.58 -24.22 3.94
C ILE A 626 13.64 -25.29 3.37
N ILE A 627 12.32 -25.10 3.50
CA ILE A 627 11.32 -26.04 2.98
C ILE A 627 11.39 -26.13 1.45
N ASN A 628 11.45 -25.01 0.74
CA ASN A 628 11.57 -24.98 -0.73
C ASN A 628 12.85 -25.68 -1.22
N ARG A 629 13.97 -25.56 -0.48
CA ARG A 629 15.21 -26.29 -0.78
C ARG A 629 15.08 -27.78 -0.49
N LEU A 630 14.36 -28.16 0.55
CA LEU A 630 14.06 -29.56 0.88
C LEU A 630 13.14 -30.19 -0.18
N GLU A 631 12.11 -29.50 -0.64
CA GLU A 631 11.24 -29.95 -1.74
C GLU A 631 12.02 -30.13 -3.05
N ALA A 632 12.95 -29.21 -3.37
CA ALA A 632 13.84 -29.37 -4.52
C ALA A 632 14.72 -30.62 -4.39
N VAL A 633 15.41 -30.81 -3.25
CA VAL A 633 16.25 -31.98 -3.00
C VAL A 633 15.45 -33.29 -2.98
N MET A 634 14.23 -33.29 -2.45
CA MET A 634 13.35 -34.47 -2.50
C MET A 634 12.95 -34.81 -3.93
N LYS A 635 12.65 -33.81 -4.76
CA LYS A 635 12.36 -34.01 -6.19
C LYS A 635 13.57 -34.54 -6.95
N ASP A 636 14.76 -34.00 -6.69
CA ASP A 636 16.02 -34.50 -7.26
C ASP A 636 16.28 -35.97 -6.85
N LEU A 637 15.93 -36.36 -5.61
CA LEU A 637 16.02 -37.75 -5.12
C LEU A 637 14.96 -38.69 -5.73
N GLU A 638 13.74 -38.21 -5.97
CA GLU A 638 12.70 -38.97 -6.70
C GLU A 638 13.07 -39.19 -8.18
N GLU A 639 13.80 -38.24 -8.78
CA GLU A 639 14.32 -38.36 -10.15
C GLU A 639 15.56 -39.27 -10.23
N LEU A 640 16.28 -39.48 -9.11
CA LEU A 640 17.41 -40.43 -8.98
C LEU A 640 17.00 -41.86 -8.57
N THR A 641 15.75 -42.07 -8.18
CA THR A 641 15.23 -43.38 -7.72
C THR A 641 14.21 -44.01 -8.68
N LYS A 642 14.07 -43.43 -9.88
CA LYS A 642 13.35 -43.97 -11.05
C LYS A 642 14.34 -44.39 -12.14
#